data_AF-A0A7C1M625-F1
#
_entry.id   AF-A0A7C1M625-F1
#
_cell.length_a   1.000
_cell.length_b   1.000
_cell.length_c   1.000
_cell.angle_alpha   90.00
_cell.angle_beta   90.00
_cell.angle_gamma   90.00
#
_symmetry.space_group_name_H-M   'P 1'
#
loop_
_entity.id
_entity.type
_entity.pdbx_description
1 polymer ?
#
loop_
_entity_poly.entity_id
_entity_poly.type
_entity_poly.pdbx_seq_one_letter_code
_entity_poly.pdbx_strand_id
1 'polypeptide(L)'
;MKPSILKKLNLIIEEANNLKNKNKFGKAVDKFEQALNFINIKVDDPSEKKVEIESIRNAINQTYCVEIENIVQESKKLSIQKEFDDAKTNFQKALRIAKDKIDDQELRDIEINDIKDLIIHIEIEKLLIKGGKVRDDDKKSDETLKIFKDSINLAETLQETDGKIEILATIKAEINHTKELQFKAILQQGTELKNSGQLEEAIKVFEKSKDFIENSFSPDTKNTEIVNIKNLTNEIYSTQIKAIIEKGKESVQKGLTDNAKTEFNEALKIAGKMYESDLKNLEIRLIAESQNPIYIKEIQPILDEGIELTKRENFKESLSMIKETVSVLNKALDITNSMVNSERKEIEIKKISDAINQACLPGINIIKDRSMQLIGSAKDEEAINEIYIALSLAKLMAYPEGKNKELEDLKNLVNKVYSTEIKKVLKKGNELLEKKENEKALDIFNEALNITNKMYLTDEMDKEVNMIKSLIYETEVKLLVGKGKISEEQTTKEKEIEKLNKRFEYAKSIEDDERRAEEMSKIKKLIDDVHSEEIKLLIEQGNHLADQKSFEEAFNFYERALRVNKMMEEPDVKNKDLIKDSYKKELIKKARIEIEKGEYDIAIEDCKRSMDLDIKLVEAYVCTGIAYYEKKKYQMAIDSYKEAVELDNNNVESLHSIGLAYEHLNDLENAKHAYEKTLEINPKHTKAYYNLANIYKQSENLDKAIEYYIKTTELEPDFAIAWFFLGSTYFDKKDYNSAIEHLEKAIRLDPNLVNEVNPLINDLKGIIDKLHQALSLFFLDKR
;
A
#
# COMPACT_ATOMS: atom_id res chain seq x y z
N MET A 1 -36.53 -41.70 -81.55
CA MET A 1 -36.17 -41.35 -82.95
C MET A 1 -36.01 -42.62 -83.80
N LYS A 2 -36.37 -42.63 -85.10
CA LYS A 2 -36.17 -43.82 -85.96
C LYS A 2 -34.66 -44.15 -86.08
N PRO A 3 -34.23 -45.43 -85.98
CA PRO A 3 -32.81 -45.80 -86.03
C PRO A 3 -32.06 -45.31 -87.28
N SER A 4 -32.74 -45.18 -88.41
CA SER A 4 -32.17 -44.68 -89.67
C SER A 4 -31.88 -43.18 -89.68
N ILE A 5 -32.63 -42.39 -88.91
CA ILE A 5 -32.43 -40.94 -88.76
C ILE A 5 -31.26 -40.70 -87.81
N LEU A 6 -31.25 -41.42 -86.68
CA LEU A 6 -30.17 -41.35 -85.69
C LEU A 6 -28.81 -41.74 -86.29
N LYS A 7 -28.75 -42.80 -87.11
CA LYS A 7 -27.51 -43.21 -87.78
C LYS A 7 -26.95 -42.13 -88.73
N LYS A 8 -27.82 -41.42 -89.45
CA LYS A 8 -27.39 -40.33 -90.35
C LYS A 8 -26.97 -39.09 -89.57
N LEU A 9 -27.68 -38.75 -88.50
CA LEU A 9 -27.31 -37.65 -87.62
C LEU A 9 -25.93 -37.86 -87.01
N ASN A 10 -25.67 -39.07 -86.49
CA ASN A 10 -24.37 -39.43 -85.90
C ASN A 10 -23.22 -39.34 -86.90
N LEU A 11 -23.44 -39.71 -88.18
CA LEU A 11 -22.43 -39.55 -89.23
C LEU A 11 -22.07 -38.07 -89.47
N ILE A 12 -23.06 -37.17 -89.51
CA ILE A 12 -22.82 -35.73 -89.68
C ILE A 12 -22.07 -35.16 -88.47
N ILE A 13 -22.45 -35.57 -87.26
CA ILE A 13 -21.79 -35.16 -86.01
C ILE A 13 -20.35 -35.69 -85.93
N GLU A 14 -20.10 -36.93 -86.35
CA GLU A 14 -18.76 -37.52 -86.39
C GLU A 14 -17.85 -36.80 -87.39
N GLU A 15 -18.37 -36.44 -88.57
CA GLU A 15 -17.66 -35.59 -89.53
C GLU A 15 -17.33 -34.20 -88.95
N ALA A 16 -18.27 -33.58 -88.24
CA ALA A 16 -18.07 -32.29 -87.58
C ALA A 16 -16.96 -32.37 -86.52
N ASN A 17 -17.00 -33.38 -85.65
CA ASN A 17 -15.97 -33.63 -84.63
C ASN A 17 -14.59 -33.90 -85.24
N ASN A 18 -14.52 -34.65 -86.35
CA ASN A 18 -13.28 -34.88 -87.07
C ASN A 18 -12.68 -33.59 -87.67
N LEU A 19 -13.52 -32.65 -88.11
CA LEU A 19 -13.07 -31.33 -88.59
C LEU A 19 -12.60 -30.44 -87.45
N LYS A 20 -13.31 -30.46 -86.31
CA LYS A 20 -12.90 -29.79 -85.06
C LYS A 20 -11.52 -30.27 -84.61
N ASN A 21 -11.28 -31.58 -84.54
CA ASN A 21 -10.00 -32.17 -84.15
C ASN A 21 -8.85 -31.85 -85.13
N LYS A 22 -9.15 -31.43 -86.35
CA LYS A 22 -8.17 -30.97 -87.35
C LYS A 22 -8.00 -29.44 -87.35
N ASN A 23 -8.49 -28.74 -86.33
CA ASN A 23 -8.50 -27.28 -86.20
C ASN A 23 -9.21 -26.56 -87.37
N LYS A 24 -10.18 -27.23 -88.03
CA LYS A 24 -11.00 -26.66 -89.11
C LYS A 24 -12.35 -26.20 -88.56
N PHE A 25 -12.33 -25.27 -87.59
CA PHE A 25 -13.48 -24.88 -86.77
C PHE A 25 -14.68 -24.40 -87.58
N GLY A 26 -14.51 -23.45 -88.52
CA GLY A 26 -15.62 -22.99 -89.36
C GLY A 26 -16.31 -24.12 -90.13
N LYS A 27 -15.54 -25.08 -90.69
CA LYS A 27 -16.10 -26.24 -91.39
C LYS A 27 -16.79 -27.24 -90.46
N ALA A 28 -16.32 -27.34 -89.22
CA ALA A 28 -16.96 -28.15 -88.18
C ALA A 28 -18.32 -27.56 -87.79
N VAL A 29 -18.39 -26.24 -87.60
CA VAL A 29 -19.65 -25.52 -87.33
C VAL A 29 -20.63 -25.67 -88.50
N ASP A 30 -20.20 -25.48 -89.75
CA ASP A 30 -21.07 -25.69 -90.93
C ASP A 30 -21.70 -27.10 -90.94
N LYS A 31 -20.97 -28.11 -90.46
CA LYS A 31 -21.46 -29.50 -90.34
C LYS A 31 -22.43 -29.68 -89.18
N PHE A 32 -22.19 -29.02 -88.04
CA PHE A 32 -23.17 -29.00 -86.94
C PHE A 32 -24.45 -28.24 -87.32
N GLU A 33 -24.37 -27.15 -88.08
CA GLU A 33 -25.54 -26.46 -88.63
C GLU A 33 -26.32 -27.32 -89.62
N GLN A 34 -25.61 -28.11 -90.46
CA GLN A 34 -26.25 -29.14 -91.30
C GLN A 34 -26.98 -30.19 -90.45
N ALA A 35 -26.42 -30.59 -89.30
CA ALA A 35 -27.06 -31.50 -88.36
C ALA A 35 -28.32 -30.87 -87.71
N LEU A 36 -28.27 -29.59 -87.34
CA LEU A 36 -29.44 -28.84 -86.85
C LEU A 36 -30.56 -28.77 -87.90
N ASN A 37 -30.22 -28.40 -89.14
CA ASN A 37 -31.18 -28.37 -90.25
C ASN A 37 -31.78 -29.75 -90.53
N PHE A 38 -30.95 -30.80 -90.47
CA PHE A 38 -31.41 -32.18 -90.64
C PHE A 38 -32.42 -32.59 -89.56
N ILE A 39 -32.16 -32.29 -88.28
CA ILE A 39 -33.11 -32.54 -87.18
C ILE A 39 -34.39 -31.73 -87.37
N ASN A 40 -34.26 -30.44 -87.72
CA ASN A 40 -35.40 -29.55 -87.89
C ASN A 40 -36.40 -30.05 -88.93
N ILE A 41 -35.90 -30.71 -89.99
CA ILE A 41 -36.70 -31.25 -91.10
C ILE A 41 -37.18 -32.69 -90.85
N LYS A 42 -36.41 -33.52 -90.14
CA LYS A 42 -36.62 -34.98 -90.11
C LYS A 42 -37.16 -35.55 -88.79
N VAL A 43 -37.19 -34.78 -87.72
CA VAL A 43 -37.69 -35.22 -86.41
C VAL A 43 -39.01 -34.52 -86.11
N ASP A 44 -40.08 -35.32 -85.98
CA ASP A 44 -41.45 -34.84 -85.76
C ASP A 44 -41.80 -34.70 -84.27
N ASP A 45 -41.21 -35.52 -83.39
CA ASP A 45 -41.45 -35.48 -81.93
C ASP A 45 -40.82 -34.22 -81.29
N PRO A 46 -41.60 -33.30 -80.71
CA PRO A 46 -41.09 -32.07 -80.12
C PRO A 46 -40.11 -32.29 -78.96
N SER A 47 -40.28 -33.36 -78.19
CA SER A 47 -39.47 -33.63 -77.00
C SER A 47 -38.08 -34.14 -77.37
N GLU A 48 -38.00 -35.13 -78.27
CA GLU A 48 -36.73 -35.66 -78.79
C GLU A 48 -35.98 -34.61 -79.62
N LYS A 49 -36.72 -33.82 -80.42
CA LYS A 49 -36.17 -32.74 -81.23
C LYS A 49 -35.47 -31.68 -80.37
N LYS A 50 -36.06 -31.32 -79.23
CA LYS A 50 -35.51 -30.32 -78.32
C LYS A 50 -34.16 -30.77 -77.72
N VAL A 51 -34.09 -32.01 -77.23
CA VAL A 51 -32.88 -32.59 -76.62
C VAL A 51 -31.71 -32.62 -77.59
N GLU A 52 -31.95 -33.03 -78.83
CA GLU A 52 -30.89 -33.16 -79.84
C GLU A 52 -30.43 -31.81 -80.39
N ILE A 53 -31.34 -30.84 -80.55
CA ILE A 53 -30.99 -29.45 -80.88
C ILE A 53 -30.10 -28.85 -79.79
N GLU A 54 -30.44 -29.07 -78.52
CA GLU A 54 -29.66 -28.60 -77.38
C GLU A 54 -28.27 -29.25 -77.34
N SER A 55 -28.18 -30.57 -77.56
CA SER A 55 -26.90 -31.27 -77.66
C SER A 55 -26.00 -30.75 -78.78
N ILE A 56 -26.56 -30.42 -79.95
CA ILE A 56 -25.75 -29.91 -81.08
C ILE A 56 -25.36 -28.45 -80.87
N ARG A 57 -26.25 -27.62 -80.30
CA ARG A 57 -25.88 -26.26 -79.89
C ARG A 57 -24.75 -26.26 -78.87
N ASN A 58 -24.78 -27.19 -77.90
CA ASN A 58 -23.68 -27.38 -76.97
C ASN A 58 -22.38 -27.81 -77.68
N ALA A 59 -22.46 -28.69 -78.68
CA ALA A 59 -21.30 -29.07 -79.48
C ALA A 59 -20.74 -27.90 -80.32
N ILE A 60 -21.59 -27.00 -80.83
CA ILE A 60 -21.18 -25.75 -81.51
C ILE A 60 -20.46 -24.82 -80.51
N ASN A 61 -21.07 -24.56 -79.35
CA ASN A 61 -20.46 -23.74 -78.30
C ASN A 61 -19.09 -24.30 -77.86
N GLN A 62 -18.99 -25.61 -77.63
CA GLN A 62 -17.72 -26.28 -77.33
C GLN A 62 -16.70 -26.19 -78.46
N THR A 63 -17.14 -26.11 -79.71
CA THR A 63 -16.23 -25.94 -80.86
C THR A 63 -15.63 -24.54 -80.85
N TYR A 64 -16.43 -23.51 -80.53
CA TYR A 64 -15.93 -22.15 -80.35
C TYR A 64 -15.02 -21.99 -79.13
N CYS A 65 -15.31 -22.64 -77.99
CA CYS A 65 -14.40 -22.64 -76.84
C CYS A 65 -13.02 -23.24 -77.19
N VAL A 66 -12.97 -24.34 -77.95
CA VAL A 66 -11.69 -24.94 -78.39
C VAL A 66 -10.95 -24.03 -79.39
N GLU A 67 -11.68 -23.32 -80.25
CA GLU A 67 -11.10 -22.30 -81.14
C GLU A 67 -10.50 -21.13 -80.35
N ILE A 68 -11.23 -20.62 -79.35
CA ILE A 68 -10.78 -19.59 -78.41
C ILE A 68 -9.53 -20.05 -77.66
N GLU A 69 -9.54 -21.27 -77.11
CA GLU A 69 -8.42 -21.83 -76.35
C GLU A 69 -7.15 -21.91 -77.22
N ASN A 70 -7.27 -22.33 -78.47
CA ASN A 70 -6.13 -22.35 -79.40
C ASN A 70 -5.56 -20.94 -79.65
N ILE A 71 -6.42 -19.95 -79.87
CA ILE A 71 -6.01 -18.56 -80.04
C ILE A 71 -5.35 -18.03 -78.75
N VAL A 72 -5.88 -18.39 -77.58
CA VAL A 72 -5.32 -18.03 -76.28
C VAL A 72 -3.93 -18.63 -76.09
N GLN A 73 -3.72 -19.90 -76.42
CA GLN A 73 -2.41 -20.56 -76.31
C GLN A 73 -1.38 -19.97 -77.26
N GLU A 74 -1.76 -19.62 -78.49
CA GLU A 74 -0.89 -18.90 -79.42
C GLU A 74 -0.53 -17.50 -78.91
N SER A 75 -1.52 -16.78 -78.36
CA SER A 75 -1.32 -15.45 -77.76
C SER A 75 -0.38 -15.48 -76.56
N LYS A 76 -0.48 -16.51 -75.71
CA LYS A 76 0.45 -16.72 -74.58
C LYS A 76 1.89 -16.93 -75.06
N LYS A 77 2.11 -17.65 -76.16
CA LYS A 77 3.45 -17.80 -76.77
C LYS A 77 4.02 -16.48 -77.26
N LEU A 78 3.20 -15.65 -77.90
CA LEU A 78 3.60 -14.31 -78.34
C LEU A 78 3.95 -13.40 -77.14
N SER A 79 3.21 -13.48 -76.04
CA SER A 79 3.53 -12.74 -74.80
C SER A 79 4.91 -13.12 -74.25
N ILE A 80 5.24 -14.42 -74.21
CA ILE A 80 6.56 -14.91 -73.79
C ILE A 80 7.67 -14.37 -74.69
N GLN A 81 7.39 -14.22 -75.99
CA GLN A 81 8.30 -13.62 -76.97
C GLN A 81 8.37 -12.08 -76.91
N LYS A 82 7.59 -11.45 -76.01
CA LYS A 82 7.45 -9.99 -75.83
C LYS A 82 6.78 -9.28 -77.02
N GLU A 83 6.05 -10.01 -77.85
CA GLU A 83 5.24 -9.51 -78.96
C GLU A 83 3.81 -9.15 -78.47
N PHE A 84 3.74 -8.17 -77.56
CA PHE A 84 2.50 -7.88 -76.81
C PHE A 84 1.36 -7.33 -77.67
N ASP A 85 1.65 -6.54 -78.70
CA ASP A 85 0.63 -5.95 -79.57
C ASP A 85 -0.03 -7.03 -80.47
N ASP A 86 0.75 -8.01 -80.91
CA ASP A 86 0.27 -9.16 -81.68
C ASP A 86 -0.54 -10.12 -80.79
N ALA A 87 -0.07 -10.39 -79.57
CA ALA A 87 -0.80 -11.16 -78.57
C ALA A 87 -2.16 -10.51 -78.22
N LYS A 88 -2.18 -9.19 -78.01
CA LYS A 88 -3.41 -8.42 -77.76
C LYS A 88 -4.37 -8.49 -78.94
N THR A 89 -3.86 -8.41 -80.17
CA THR A 89 -4.66 -8.56 -81.39
C THR A 89 -5.32 -9.94 -81.45
N ASN A 90 -4.61 -11.00 -81.08
CA ASN A 90 -5.18 -12.34 -81.03
C ASN A 90 -6.21 -12.52 -79.91
N PHE A 91 -5.98 -11.99 -78.71
CA PHE A 91 -7.02 -11.97 -77.67
C PHE A 91 -8.27 -11.18 -78.07
N GLN A 92 -8.13 -10.07 -78.79
CA GLN A 92 -9.28 -9.35 -79.34
C GLN A 92 -10.06 -10.17 -80.36
N LYS A 93 -9.39 -11.02 -81.15
CA LYS A 93 -10.06 -11.98 -82.04
C LYS A 93 -10.83 -13.03 -81.24
N ALA A 94 -10.20 -13.62 -80.21
CA ALA A 94 -10.86 -14.56 -79.31
C ALA A 94 -12.09 -13.94 -78.63
N LEU A 95 -11.96 -12.68 -78.16
CA LEU A 95 -13.05 -11.94 -77.53
C LEU A 95 -14.23 -11.70 -78.50
N ARG A 96 -13.97 -11.46 -79.79
CA ARG A 96 -15.02 -11.34 -80.81
C ARG A 96 -15.71 -12.69 -81.05
N ILE A 97 -14.97 -13.79 -81.09
CA ILE A 97 -15.55 -15.13 -81.21
C ILE A 97 -16.46 -15.42 -80.01
N ALA A 98 -15.99 -15.17 -78.79
CA ALA A 98 -16.78 -15.35 -77.57
C ALA A 98 -18.08 -14.53 -77.60
N LYS A 99 -18.01 -13.25 -77.99
CA LYS A 99 -19.17 -12.34 -78.05
C LYS A 99 -20.16 -12.67 -79.16
N ASP A 100 -19.67 -12.97 -80.35
CA ASP A 100 -20.49 -13.01 -81.57
C ASP A 100 -20.96 -14.43 -81.93
N LYS A 101 -20.33 -15.47 -81.36
CA LYS A 101 -20.50 -16.87 -81.80
C LYS A 101 -20.94 -17.85 -80.72
N ILE A 102 -20.76 -17.55 -79.44
CA ILE A 102 -21.24 -18.41 -78.34
C ILE A 102 -22.67 -18.02 -77.97
N ASP A 103 -23.60 -18.94 -78.17
CA ASP A 103 -25.02 -18.71 -77.87
C ASP A 103 -25.33 -18.86 -76.38
N ASP A 104 -24.66 -19.79 -75.69
CA ASP A 104 -24.83 -20.04 -74.26
C ASP A 104 -24.35 -18.84 -73.43
N GLN A 105 -25.24 -18.31 -72.59
CA GLN A 105 -24.96 -17.07 -71.86
C GLN A 105 -23.92 -17.24 -70.76
N GLU A 106 -23.99 -18.32 -69.99
CA GLU A 106 -23.08 -18.55 -68.87
C GLU A 106 -21.66 -18.81 -69.39
N LEU A 107 -21.54 -19.66 -70.40
CA LEU A 107 -20.26 -19.97 -71.05
C LEU A 107 -19.66 -18.74 -71.75
N ARG A 108 -20.50 -17.95 -72.43
CA ARG A 108 -20.05 -16.70 -73.07
C ARG A 108 -19.50 -15.71 -72.05
N ASP A 109 -20.18 -15.53 -70.91
CA ASP A 109 -19.76 -14.58 -69.89
C ASP A 109 -18.45 -15.02 -69.22
N ILE A 110 -18.25 -16.33 -69.01
CA ILE A 110 -16.98 -16.92 -68.52
C ILE A 110 -15.84 -16.61 -69.50
N GLU A 111 -15.98 -17.02 -70.77
CA GLU A 111 -14.93 -16.82 -71.79
C GLU A 111 -14.60 -15.34 -72.01
N ILE A 112 -15.61 -14.46 -72.00
CA ILE A 112 -15.41 -13.02 -72.12
C ILE A 112 -14.58 -12.47 -70.95
N ASN A 113 -14.85 -12.91 -69.72
CA ASN A 113 -14.14 -12.44 -68.54
C ASN A 113 -12.70 -12.96 -68.51
N ASP A 114 -12.49 -14.25 -68.78
CA ASP A 114 -11.15 -14.85 -68.83
C ASP A 114 -10.27 -14.17 -69.89
N ILE A 115 -10.81 -13.91 -71.08
CA ILE A 115 -10.07 -13.22 -72.15
C ILE A 115 -9.78 -11.76 -71.78
N LYS A 116 -10.70 -11.06 -71.11
CA LYS A 116 -10.46 -9.68 -70.63
C LYS A 116 -9.33 -9.64 -69.61
N ASP A 117 -9.32 -10.56 -68.66
CA ASP A 117 -8.27 -10.65 -67.65
C ASP A 117 -6.92 -10.93 -68.31
N LEU A 118 -6.86 -11.84 -69.29
CA LEU A 118 -5.65 -12.10 -70.09
C LEU A 118 -5.14 -10.87 -70.87
N ILE A 119 -6.04 -10.04 -71.40
CA ILE A 119 -5.66 -8.78 -72.07
C ILE A 119 -5.05 -7.80 -71.05
N ILE A 120 -5.64 -7.69 -69.86
CA ILE A 120 -5.14 -6.82 -68.79
C ILE A 120 -3.76 -7.31 -68.31
N HIS A 121 -3.57 -8.63 -68.13
CA HIS A 121 -2.29 -9.24 -67.78
C HIS A 121 -1.17 -8.85 -68.74
N ILE A 122 -1.40 -8.95 -70.06
CA ILE A 122 -0.42 -8.56 -71.07
C ILE A 122 -0.08 -7.07 -70.99
N GLU A 123 -1.08 -6.21 -70.78
CA GLU A 123 -0.84 -4.78 -70.68
C GLU A 123 -0.02 -4.42 -69.43
N ILE A 124 -0.26 -5.11 -68.30
CA ILE A 124 0.54 -4.98 -67.09
C ILE A 124 1.98 -5.42 -67.34
N GLU A 125 2.21 -6.59 -67.96
CA GLU A 125 3.56 -7.07 -68.30
C GLU A 125 4.31 -6.09 -69.22
N LYS A 126 3.62 -5.55 -70.23
CA LYS A 126 4.15 -4.53 -71.13
C LYS A 126 4.57 -3.27 -70.37
N LEU A 127 3.73 -2.79 -69.44
CA LEU A 127 4.04 -1.64 -68.60
C LEU A 127 5.17 -1.92 -67.62
N LEU A 128 5.25 -3.13 -67.05
CA LEU A 128 6.36 -3.53 -66.17
C LEU A 128 7.70 -3.49 -66.89
N ILE A 129 7.77 -4.05 -68.11
CA ILE A 129 8.98 -4.00 -68.95
C ILE A 129 9.33 -2.57 -69.35
N LYS A 130 8.32 -1.77 -69.69
CA LYS A 130 8.52 -0.34 -70.01
C LYS A 130 9.06 0.41 -68.80
N GLY A 131 8.47 0.21 -67.62
CA GLY A 131 8.90 0.82 -66.36
C GLY A 131 10.33 0.42 -65.99
N GLY A 132 10.68 -0.86 -66.13
CA GLY A 132 12.04 -1.35 -65.93
C GLY A 132 13.07 -0.65 -66.85
N LYS A 133 12.76 -0.53 -68.15
CA LYS A 133 13.66 0.18 -69.09
C LYS A 133 13.82 1.66 -68.77
N VAL A 134 12.72 2.34 -68.40
CA VAL A 134 12.76 3.77 -68.04
C VAL A 134 13.51 3.99 -66.73
N ARG A 135 13.48 3.01 -65.81
CA ARG A 135 14.25 3.04 -64.56
C ARG A 135 15.76 2.99 -64.80
N ASP A 136 16.22 2.19 -65.76
CA ASP A 136 17.66 2.06 -66.08
C ASP A 136 18.24 3.34 -66.72
N ASP A 137 17.38 4.23 -67.23
CA ASP A 137 17.74 5.61 -67.57
C ASP A 137 17.67 6.48 -66.30
N ASP A 138 18.81 6.60 -65.59
CA ASP A 138 19.05 7.23 -64.25
C ASP A 138 18.41 8.61 -63.94
N LYS A 139 17.67 9.24 -64.86
CA LYS A 139 17.04 10.57 -64.69
C LYS A 139 15.52 10.57 -64.74
N LYS A 140 14.87 9.40 -64.74
CA LYS A 140 13.42 9.29 -65.02
C LYS A 140 12.62 8.54 -63.94
N SER A 141 13.09 8.52 -62.70
CA SER A 141 12.43 7.78 -61.62
C SER A 141 10.96 8.17 -61.37
N ASP A 142 10.59 9.44 -61.53
CA ASP A 142 9.18 9.88 -61.39
C ASP A 142 8.31 9.39 -62.56
N GLU A 143 8.88 9.33 -63.77
CA GLU A 143 8.24 8.76 -64.95
C GLU A 143 8.04 7.24 -64.76
N THR A 144 9.03 6.54 -64.22
CA THR A 144 8.95 5.12 -63.83
C THR A 144 7.86 4.85 -62.80
N LEU A 145 7.81 5.64 -61.73
CA LEU A 145 6.78 5.49 -60.69
C LEU A 145 5.37 5.74 -61.23
N LYS A 146 5.22 6.66 -62.19
CA LYS A 146 3.94 6.86 -62.88
C LYS A 146 3.55 5.63 -63.69
N ILE A 147 4.48 5.03 -64.43
CA ILE A 147 4.24 3.80 -65.20
C ILE A 147 3.79 2.65 -64.29
N PHE A 148 4.46 2.44 -63.15
CA PHE A 148 4.05 1.38 -62.22
C PHE A 148 2.73 1.68 -61.49
N LYS A 149 2.40 2.94 -61.24
CA LYS A 149 1.06 3.31 -60.75
C LYS A 149 -0.02 3.01 -61.79
N ASP A 150 0.24 3.29 -63.06
CA ASP A 150 -0.67 2.93 -64.14
C ASP A 150 -0.86 1.40 -64.21
N SER A 151 0.19 0.61 -63.95
CA SER A 151 0.09 -0.85 -63.79
C SER A 151 -0.77 -1.28 -62.60
N ILE A 152 -0.67 -0.61 -61.45
CA ILE A 152 -1.53 -0.89 -60.27
C ILE A 152 -3.00 -0.63 -60.64
N ASN A 153 -3.30 0.53 -61.22
CA ASN A 153 -4.66 0.89 -61.59
C ASN A 153 -5.29 -0.14 -62.54
N LEU A 154 -4.48 -0.72 -63.45
CA LEU A 154 -4.91 -1.82 -64.31
C LEU A 154 -5.10 -3.13 -63.52
N ALA A 155 -4.16 -3.49 -62.65
CA ALA A 155 -4.24 -4.70 -61.82
C ALA A 155 -5.46 -4.69 -60.87
N GLU A 156 -5.87 -3.51 -60.39
CA GLU A 156 -7.06 -3.36 -59.54
C GLU A 156 -8.37 -3.70 -60.27
N THR A 157 -8.40 -3.63 -61.61
CA THR A 157 -9.57 -4.00 -62.44
C THR A 157 -9.75 -5.50 -62.64
N LEU A 158 -8.76 -6.33 -62.27
CA LEU A 158 -8.83 -7.79 -62.31
C LEU A 158 -9.75 -8.35 -61.22
N GLN A 159 -10.34 -9.51 -61.48
CA GLN A 159 -11.10 -10.28 -60.47
C GLN A 159 -10.20 -10.69 -59.30
N GLU A 160 -10.77 -10.74 -58.09
CA GLU A 160 -10.07 -11.16 -56.86
C GLU A 160 -9.69 -12.65 -56.95
N THR A 161 -8.48 -12.90 -57.40
CA THR A 161 -7.88 -14.23 -57.61
C THR A 161 -6.46 -14.24 -57.06
N ASP A 162 -5.91 -15.41 -56.77
CA ASP A 162 -4.51 -15.54 -56.33
C ASP A 162 -3.53 -14.92 -57.33
N GLY A 163 -3.85 -14.94 -58.64
CA GLY A 163 -3.06 -14.29 -59.68
C GLY A 163 -3.02 -12.76 -59.59
N LYS A 164 -4.10 -12.12 -59.12
CA LYS A 164 -4.12 -10.66 -58.86
C LYS A 164 -3.17 -10.30 -57.71
N ILE A 165 -3.16 -11.11 -56.65
CA ILE A 165 -2.30 -10.91 -55.47
C ILE A 165 -0.83 -10.97 -55.88
N GLU A 166 -0.45 -11.98 -56.67
CA GLU A 166 0.92 -12.15 -57.15
C GLU A 166 1.38 -10.94 -57.98
N ILE A 167 0.54 -10.47 -58.90
CA ILE A 167 0.87 -9.30 -59.74
C ILE A 167 0.98 -8.02 -58.95
N LEU A 168 0.06 -7.77 -58.02
CA LEU A 168 0.15 -6.62 -57.14
C LEU A 168 1.43 -6.67 -56.28
N ALA A 169 1.85 -7.86 -55.85
CA ALA A 169 3.11 -8.04 -55.14
C ALA A 169 4.32 -7.72 -56.04
N THR A 170 4.34 -8.20 -57.29
CA THR A 170 5.40 -7.87 -58.26
C THR A 170 5.47 -6.38 -58.54
N ILE A 171 4.34 -5.72 -58.81
CA ILE A 171 4.32 -4.26 -59.08
C ILE A 171 4.80 -3.47 -57.86
N LYS A 172 4.37 -3.85 -56.64
CA LYS A 172 4.84 -3.24 -55.39
C LYS A 172 6.34 -3.42 -55.19
N ALA A 173 6.90 -4.59 -55.51
CA ALA A 173 8.34 -4.84 -55.44
C ALA A 173 9.12 -3.92 -56.40
N GLU A 174 8.65 -3.74 -57.63
CA GLU A 174 9.28 -2.85 -58.62
C GLU A 174 9.21 -1.36 -58.21
N ILE A 175 8.10 -0.94 -57.61
CA ILE A 175 7.95 0.41 -57.03
C ILE A 175 8.95 0.61 -55.88
N ASN A 176 9.04 -0.36 -54.97
CA ASN A 176 9.98 -0.28 -53.85
C ASN A 176 11.42 -0.21 -54.36
N HIS A 177 11.80 -1.07 -55.31
CA HIS A 177 13.14 -1.05 -55.91
C HIS A 177 13.48 0.31 -56.56
N THR A 178 12.51 0.93 -57.25
CA THR A 178 12.69 2.26 -57.84
C THR A 178 12.90 3.34 -56.79
N LYS A 179 12.15 3.29 -55.69
CA LYS A 179 12.32 4.18 -54.55
C LYS A 179 13.68 3.98 -53.88
N GLU A 180 14.18 2.75 -53.77
CA GLU A 180 15.51 2.45 -53.21
C GLU A 180 16.62 3.13 -54.01
N LEU A 181 16.53 3.10 -55.34
CA LEU A 181 17.48 3.78 -56.22
C LEU A 181 17.42 5.31 -56.08
N GLN A 182 16.21 5.90 -56.02
CA GLN A 182 16.04 7.33 -55.73
C GLN A 182 16.67 7.71 -54.40
N PHE A 183 16.43 6.90 -53.36
CA PHE A 183 17.01 7.13 -52.05
C PHE A 183 18.54 7.09 -52.08
N LYS A 184 19.14 6.08 -52.73
CA LYS A 184 20.61 5.98 -52.89
C LYS A 184 21.21 7.18 -53.60
N ALA A 185 20.53 7.69 -54.64
CA ALA A 185 20.97 8.90 -55.35
C ALA A 185 20.95 10.14 -54.44
N ILE A 186 19.90 10.33 -53.63
CA ILE A 186 19.81 11.43 -52.66
C ILE A 186 20.90 11.30 -51.58
N LEU A 187 21.14 10.09 -51.08
CA LEU A 187 22.20 9.83 -50.09
C LEU A 187 23.60 10.13 -50.66
N GLN A 188 23.84 9.74 -51.91
CA GLN A 188 25.08 10.05 -52.62
C GLN A 188 25.25 11.57 -52.78
N GLN A 189 24.20 12.29 -53.21
CA GLN A 189 24.22 13.74 -53.29
C GLN A 189 24.56 14.39 -51.95
N GLY A 190 23.93 13.95 -50.85
CA GLY A 190 24.23 14.45 -49.50
C GLY A 190 25.68 14.18 -49.09
N THR A 191 26.21 13.01 -49.46
CA THR A 191 27.60 12.63 -49.18
C THR A 191 28.60 13.43 -50.00
N GLU A 192 28.31 13.71 -51.27
CA GLU A 192 29.12 14.58 -52.13
C GLU A 192 29.16 16.02 -51.60
N LEU A 193 28.01 16.57 -51.19
CA LEU A 193 27.92 17.89 -50.54
C LEU A 193 28.71 17.95 -49.23
N LYS A 194 28.65 16.88 -48.43
CA LYS A 194 29.47 16.75 -47.21
C LYS A 194 30.96 16.78 -47.54
N ASN A 195 31.39 16.01 -48.54
CA ASN A 195 32.80 15.92 -48.95
C ASN A 195 33.31 17.21 -49.62
N SER A 196 32.44 18.00 -50.24
CA SER A 196 32.77 19.30 -50.82
C SER A 196 32.80 20.45 -49.80
N GLY A 197 32.44 20.19 -48.53
CA GLY A 197 32.40 21.17 -47.45
C GLY A 197 31.11 22.00 -47.36
N GLN A 198 30.09 21.68 -48.16
CA GLN A 198 28.76 22.30 -48.12
C GLN A 198 27.88 21.64 -47.06
N LEU A 199 28.27 21.82 -45.80
CA LEU A 199 27.75 21.05 -44.67
C LEU A 199 26.27 21.33 -44.37
N GLU A 200 25.80 22.58 -44.50
CA GLU A 200 24.39 22.91 -44.26
C GLU A 200 23.47 22.35 -45.34
N GLU A 201 23.91 22.41 -46.60
CA GLU A 201 23.20 21.80 -47.72
C GLU A 201 23.16 20.27 -47.58
N ALA A 202 24.26 19.65 -47.14
CA ALA A 202 24.32 18.21 -46.87
C ALA A 202 23.33 17.79 -45.78
N ILE A 203 23.25 18.53 -44.66
CA ILE A 203 22.26 18.26 -43.60
C ILE A 203 20.83 18.35 -44.15
N LYS A 204 20.51 19.40 -44.92
CA LYS A 204 19.18 19.54 -45.54
C LYS A 204 18.84 18.38 -46.47
N VAL A 205 19.83 17.85 -47.21
CA VAL A 205 19.64 16.70 -48.09
C VAL A 205 19.41 15.41 -47.28
N PHE A 206 20.16 15.21 -46.19
CA PHE A 206 19.98 14.08 -45.28
C PHE A 206 18.65 14.12 -44.51
N GLU A 207 18.18 15.30 -44.09
CA GLU A 207 16.86 15.45 -43.48
C GLU A 207 15.74 15.13 -44.48
N LYS A 208 15.84 15.66 -45.71
CA LYS A 208 14.91 15.33 -46.80
C LYS A 208 14.92 13.83 -47.14
N SER A 209 16.07 13.18 -47.10
CA SER A 209 16.19 11.75 -47.41
C SER A 209 15.57 10.87 -46.31
N LYS A 210 15.63 11.31 -45.04
CA LYS A 210 14.91 10.68 -43.93
C LYS A 210 13.40 10.75 -44.13
N ASP A 211 12.86 11.92 -44.45
CA ASP A 211 11.43 12.10 -44.73
C ASP A 211 10.96 11.24 -45.91
N PHE A 212 11.83 11.09 -46.92
CA PHE A 212 11.56 10.22 -48.07
C PHE A 212 11.46 8.74 -47.68
N ILE A 213 12.37 8.24 -46.81
CA ILE A 213 12.35 6.85 -46.32
C ILE A 213 11.12 6.57 -45.46
N GLU A 214 10.74 7.51 -44.59
CA GLU A 214 9.64 7.30 -43.66
C GLU A 214 8.34 6.94 -44.39
N ASN A 215 8.20 7.34 -45.65
CA ASN A 215 7.01 7.19 -46.50
C ASN A 215 7.12 6.08 -47.59
N SER A 216 8.20 5.29 -47.64
CA SER A 216 8.57 4.59 -48.89
C SER A 216 9.01 3.11 -48.83
N PHE A 217 9.28 2.51 -47.66
CA PHE A 217 9.88 1.16 -47.56
C PHE A 217 9.25 0.25 -46.49
N SER A 218 9.62 -1.05 -46.51
CA SER A 218 9.34 -2.02 -45.46
C SER A 218 10.05 -1.68 -44.13
N PRO A 219 9.57 -2.16 -42.97
CA PRO A 219 10.05 -1.73 -41.65
C PRO A 219 11.56 -1.93 -41.40
N ASP A 220 12.14 -3.05 -41.84
CA ASP A 220 13.52 -3.43 -41.51
C ASP A 220 14.57 -2.62 -42.30
N THR A 221 14.33 -2.42 -43.60
CA THR A 221 15.17 -1.58 -44.46
C THR A 221 15.06 -0.11 -44.04
N LYS A 222 13.86 0.32 -43.62
CA LYS A 222 13.60 1.67 -43.09
C LYS A 222 14.44 1.98 -41.85
N ASN A 223 14.52 1.06 -40.88
CA ASN A 223 15.28 1.28 -39.65
C ASN A 223 16.79 1.40 -39.93
N THR A 224 17.33 0.54 -40.79
CA THR A 224 18.76 0.52 -41.12
C THR A 224 19.22 1.82 -41.78
N GLU A 225 18.47 2.31 -42.77
CA GLU A 225 18.85 3.53 -43.49
C GLU A 225 18.62 4.81 -42.67
N ILE A 226 17.59 4.85 -41.81
CA ILE A 226 17.42 5.96 -40.86
C ILE A 226 18.63 6.08 -39.92
N VAL A 227 19.15 4.94 -39.43
CA VAL A 227 20.36 4.93 -38.59
C VAL A 227 21.57 5.46 -39.37
N ASN A 228 21.74 5.01 -40.62
CA ASN A 228 22.82 5.48 -41.49
C ASN A 228 22.78 7.02 -41.69
N ILE A 229 21.60 7.58 -41.98
CA ILE A 229 21.40 9.03 -42.13
C ILE A 229 21.74 9.78 -40.84
N LYS A 230 21.25 9.29 -39.69
CA LYS A 230 21.56 9.88 -38.39
C LYS A 230 23.07 9.91 -38.14
N ASN A 231 23.78 8.83 -38.47
CA ASN A 231 25.24 8.75 -38.35
C ASN A 231 25.94 9.75 -39.27
N LEU A 232 25.60 9.81 -40.55
CA LEU A 232 26.17 10.76 -41.51
C LEU A 232 25.92 12.22 -41.10
N THR A 233 24.73 12.51 -40.57
CA THR A 233 24.37 13.84 -40.05
C THR A 233 25.19 14.18 -38.80
N ASN A 234 25.35 13.23 -37.87
CA ASN A 234 26.17 13.40 -36.68
C ASN A 234 27.66 13.59 -37.02
N GLU A 235 28.19 12.96 -38.07
CA GLU A 235 29.57 13.19 -38.54
C GLU A 235 29.79 14.61 -39.06
N ILE A 236 28.78 15.22 -39.70
CA ILE A 236 28.83 16.64 -40.10
C ILE A 236 28.89 17.53 -38.86
N TYR A 237 27.97 17.32 -37.91
CA TYR A 237 27.95 18.08 -36.66
C TYR A 237 29.25 17.91 -35.86
N SER A 238 29.79 16.69 -35.77
CA SER A 238 31.10 16.40 -35.15
C SER A 238 32.23 17.22 -35.79
N THR A 239 32.23 17.36 -37.12
CA THR A 239 33.24 18.14 -37.84
C THR A 239 33.13 19.63 -37.51
N GLN A 240 31.91 20.18 -37.45
CA GLN A 240 31.65 21.56 -37.02
C GLN A 240 32.06 21.79 -35.57
N ILE A 241 31.69 20.87 -34.66
CA ILE A 241 32.03 20.91 -33.24
C ILE A 241 33.55 20.92 -33.05
N LYS A 242 34.29 20.01 -33.70
CA LYS A 242 35.75 19.94 -33.62
C LYS A 242 36.43 21.24 -34.05
N ALA A 243 35.97 21.84 -35.15
CA ALA A 243 36.49 23.12 -35.61
C ALA A 243 36.26 24.25 -34.58
N ILE A 244 35.11 24.26 -33.91
CA ILE A 244 34.78 25.25 -32.88
C ILE A 244 35.55 24.97 -31.58
N ILE A 245 35.74 23.72 -31.20
CA ILE A 245 36.56 23.33 -30.04
C ILE A 245 38.01 23.82 -30.24
N GLU A 246 38.60 23.65 -31.43
CA GLU A 246 39.95 24.13 -31.70
C GLU A 246 40.03 25.67 -31.65
N LYS A 247 39.04 26.39 -32.18
CA LYS A 247 38.94 27.86 -32.00
C LYS A 247 38.87 28.24 -30.51
N GLY A 248 38.03 27.54 -29.74
CA GLY A 248 37.92 27.65 -28.29
C GLY A 248 39.27 27.50 -27.60
N LYS A 249 40.03 26.45 -27.94
CA LYS A 249 41.37 26.19 -27.40
C LYS A 249 42.37 27.30 -27.77
N GLU A 250 42.33 27.82 -28.99
CA GLU A 250 43.16 28.96 -29.39
C GLU A 250 42.82 30.23 -28.59
N SER A 251 41.53 30.51 -28.37
CA SER A 251 41.08 31.63 -27.54
C SER A 251 41.58 31.51 -26.10
N VAL A 252 41.59 30.29 -25.54
CA VAL A 252 42.20 30.02 -24.22
C VAL A 252 43.70 30.34 -24.22
N GLN A 253 44.44 29.90 -25.24
CA GLN A 253 45.89 30.18 -25.34
C GLN A 253 46.20 31.67 -25.46
N LYS A 254 45.31 32.45 -26.09
CA LYS A 254 45.39 33.91 -26.23
C LYS A 254 44.92 34.67 -24.98
N GLY A 255 44.44 33.98 -23.94
CA GLY A 255 43.91 34.59 -22.72
C GLY A 255 42.51 35.21 -22.87
N LEU A 256 41.79 34.90 -23.95
CA LEU A 256 40.45 35.42 -24.24
C LEU A 256 39.38 34.49 -23.67
N THR A 257 39.26 34.47 -22.35
CA THR A 257 38.42 33.50 -21.61
C THR A 257 36.94 33.55 -21.98
N ASP A 258 36.34 34.74 -22.09
CA ASP A 258 34.92 34.89 -22.43
C ASP A 258 34.62 34.47 -23.87
N ASN A 259 35.55 34.72 -24.79
CA ASN A 259 35.45 34.25 -26.17
C ASN A 259 35.48 32.72 -26.22
N ALA A 260 36.43 32.10 -25.51
CA ALA A 260 36.52 30.65 -25.42
C ALA A 260 35.24 30.02 -24.85
N LYS A 261 34.67 30.59 -23.77
CA LYS A 261 33.39 30.12 -23.22
C LYS A 261 32.25 30.21 -24.24
N THR A 262 32.20 31.30 -25.00
CA THR A 262 31.19 31.51 -26.06
C THR A 262 31.34 30.46 -27.15
N GLU A 263 32.56 30.19 -27.60
CA GLU A 263 32.87 29.17 -28.62
C GLU A 263 32.49 27.77 -28.13
N PHE A 264 32.84 27.38 -26.89
CA PHE A 264 32.43 26.08 -26.34
C PHE A 264 30.91 25.96 -26.14
N ASN A 265 30.22 27.04 -25.75
CA ASN A 265 28.76 27.05 -25.67
C ASN A 265 28.10 26.93 -27.04
N GLU A 266 28.69 27.50 -28.09
CA GLU A 266 28.26 27.29 -29.47
C GLU A 266 28.45 25.84 -29.91
N ALA A 267 29.59 25.22 -29.58
CA ALA A 267 29.83 23.79 -29.81
C ALA A 267 28.78 22.91 -29.10
N LEU A 268 28.41 23.23 -27.84
CA LEU A 268 27.33 22.53 -27.12
C LEU A 268 25.97 22.70 -27.79
N LYS A 269 25.67 23.90 -28.30
CA LYS A 269 24.43 24.16 -29.03
C LYS A 269 24.34 23.30 -30.29
N ILE A 270 25.46 23.08 -30.97
CA ILE A 270 25.52 22.18 -32.13
C ILE A 270 25.42 20.71 -31.69
N ALA A 271 26.12 20.31 -30.62
CA ALA A 271 25.99 18.96 -30.05
C ALA A 271 24.54 18.64 -29.64
N GLY A 272 23.78 19.64 -29.16
CA GLY A 272 22.36 19.51 -28.86
C GLY A 272 21.48 19.18 -30.07
N LYS A 273 21.93 19.50 -31.30
CA LYS A 273 21.25 19.14 -32.56
C LYS A 273 21.59 17.73 -33.05
N MET A 274 22.61 17.09 -32.47
CA MET A 274 22.98 15.72 -32.84
C MET A 274 21.95 14.72 -32.34
N TYR A 275 21.75 13.67 -33.13
CA TYR A 275 20.98 12.50 -32.73
C TYR A 275 21.72 11.72 -31.63
N GLU A 276 20.96 11.10 -30.72
CA GLU A 276 21.52 10.26 -29.66
C GLU A 276 22.42 9.16 -30.23
N SER A 277 23.69 9.15 -29.80
CA SER A 277 24.73 8.24 -30.28
C SER A 277 25.96 8.34 -29.39
N ASP A 278 26.83 7.32 -29.46
CA ASP A 278 28.14 7.35 -28.79
C ASP A 278 29.01 8.52 -29.25
N LEU A 279 28.89 8.91 -30.53
CA LEU A 279 29.59 10.07 -31.08
C LEU A 279 29.13 11.37 -30.41
N LYS A 280 27.83 11.57 -30.21
CA LYS A 280 27.30 12.75 -29.47
C LYS A 280 27.88 12.82 -28.06
N ASN A 281 27.88 11.69 -27.35
CA ASN A 281 28.44 11.61 -26.00
C ASN A 281 29.95 11.91 -25.98
N LEU A 282 30.69 11.40 -26.96
CA LEU A 282 32.11 11.68 -27.13
C LEU A 282 32.36 13.18 -27.38
N GLU A 283 31.61 13.82 -28.26
CA GLU A 283 31.77 15.26 -28.55
C GLU A 283 31.44 16.11 -27.32
N ILE A 284 30.36 15.82 -26.57
CA ILE A 284 30.04 16.51 -25.31
C ILE A 284 31.19 16.36 -24.31
N ARG A 285 31.81 15.17 -24.23
CA ARG A 285 32.98 14.92 -23.36
C ARG A 285 34.18 15.77 -23.77
N LEU A 286 34.49 15.86 -25.07
CA LEU A 286 35.61 16.67 -25.57
C LEU A 286 35.39 18.17 -25.32
N ILE A 287 34.15 18.64 -25.47
CA ILE A 287 33.77 20.02 -25.10
C ILE A 287 33.97 20.22 -23.59
N ALA A 288 33.50 19.29 -22.76
CA ALA A 288 33.69 19.35 -21.31
C ALA A 288 35.17 19.38 -20.90
N GLU A 289 36.01 18.52 -21.48
CA GLU A 289 37.46 18.47 -21.24
C GLU A 289 38.16 19.79 -21.58
N SER A 290 37.64 20.54 -22.56
CA SER A 290 38.20 21.81 -23.00
C SER A 290 37.65 23.01 -22.20
N GLN A 291 36.35 23.02 -21.88
CA GLN A 291 35.69 24.15 -21.23
C GLN A 291 35.82 24.12 -19.70
N ASN A 292 35.70 22.95 -19.07
CA ASN A 292 35.66 22.83 -17.62
C ASN A 292 36.94 23.33 -16.90
N PRO A 293 38.16 23.16 -17.45
CA PRO A 293 39.36 23.75 -16.86
C PRO A 293 39.31 25.28 -16.72
N ILE A 294 38.57 25.98 -17.58
CA ILE A 294 38.38 27.43 -17.49
C ILE A 294 37.58 27.77 -16.23
N TYR A 295 36.42 27.14 -16.08
CA TYR A 295 35.56 27.34 -14.91
C TYR A 295 36.27 26.95 -13.62
N ILE A 296 37.04 25.85 -13.62
CA ILE A 296 37.83 25.42 -12.45
C ILE A 296 38.82 26.49 -12.00
N LYS A 297 39.49 27.18 -12.94
CA LYS A 297 40.40 28.29 -12.62
C LYS A 297 39.68 29.49 -11.98
N GLU A 298 38.41 29.70 -12.31
CA GLU A 298 37.58 30.76 -11.71
C GLU A 298 37.00 30.34 -10.35
N ILE A 299 36.64 29.07 -10.21
CA ILE A 299 36.07 28.48 -8.98
C ILE A 299 37.11 28.42 -7.86
N GLN A 300 38.34 27.99 -8.17
CA GLN A 300 39.36 27.71 -7.17
C GLN A 300 39.66 28.89 -6.21
N PRO A 301 39.91 30.14 -6.67
CA PRO A 301 40.16 31.25 -5.74
C PRO A 301 38.96 31.59 -4.85
N ILE A 302 37.74 31.42 -5.34
CA ILE A 302 36.51 31.66 -4.57
C ILE A 302 36.32 30.56 -3.52
N LEU A 303 36.61 29.31 -3.89
CA LEU A 303 36.59 28.18 -2.97
C LEU A 303 37.65 28.34 -1.88
N ASP A 304 38.87 28.72 -2.25
CA ASP A 304 39.97 28.97 -1.31
C ASP A 304 39.63 30.14 -0.36
N GLU A 305 39.06 31.23 -0.88
CA GLU A 305 38.54 32.34 -0.07
C GLU A 305 37.50 31.85 0.94
N GLY A 306 36.48 31.10 0.48
CA GLY A 306 35.46 30.53 1.34
C GLY A 306 36.03 29.64 2.45
N ILE A 307 37.02 28.80 2.12
CA ILE A 307 37.71 27.94 3.10
C ILE A 307 38.53 28.77 4.09
N GLU A 308 39.25 29.81 3.65
CA GLU A 308 40.01 30.69 4.55
C GLU A 308 39.09 31.45 5.52
N LEU A 309 37.89 31.85 5.09
CA LEU A 309 36.91 32.48 5.98
C LEU A 309 36.54 31.58 7.17
N THR A 310 36.52 30.25 6.99
CA THR A 310 36.22 29.29 8.08
C THR A 310 37.28 29.25 9.18
N LYS A 311 38.49 29.76 8.92
CA LYS A 311 39.63 29.74 9.85
C LYS A 311 39.70 30.98 10.74
N ARG A 312 38.85 31.98 10.52
CA ARG A 312 38.82 33.21 11.33
C ARG A 312 38.47 32.89 12.79
N GLU A 313 38.98 33.70 13.71
CA GLU A 313 38.63 33.60 15.13
C GLU A 313 37.11 33.72 15.33
N ASN A 314 36.57 32.93 16.26
CA ASN A 314 35.13 32.88 16.60
C ASN A 314 34.20 32.50 15.43
N PHE A 315 34.71 31.98 14.31
CA PHE A 315 33.89 31.59 13.15
C PHE A 315 32.73 30.66 13.54
N LYS A 316 33.03 29.63 14.34
CA LYS A 316 32.06 28.61 14.74
C LYS A 316 30.89 29.17 15.56
N GLU A 317 31.07 30.31 16.21
CA GLU A 317 30.07 30.95 17.08
C GLU A 317 29.33 32.10 16.38
N SER A 318 29.84 32.57 15.24
CA SER A 318 29.31 33.74 14.53
C SER A 318 28.42 33.35 13.36
N LEU A 319 27.11 33.44 13.56
CA LEU A 319 26.10 33.21 12.52
C LEU A 319 26.33 34.08 11.27
N SER A 320 26.75 35.33 11.46
CA SER A 320 27.01 36.26 10.36
C SER A 320 28.18 35.78 9.50
N MET A 321 29.25 35.28 10.13
CA MET A 321 30.44 34.81 9.41
C MET A 321 30.14 33.52 8.66
N ILE A 322 29.39 32.59 9.25
CA ILE A 322 28.95 31.36 8.57
C ILE A 322 28.11 31.71 7.32
N LYS A 323 27.14 32.63 7.46
CA LYS A 323 26.31 33.08 6.33
C LYS A 323 27.14 33.74 5.22
N GLU A 324 28.09 34.58 5.58
CA GLU A 324 29.03 35.22 4.64
C GLU A 324 29.83 34.15 3.88
N THR A 325 30.41 33.19 4.58
CA THR A 325 31.17 32.09 3.97
C THR A 325 30.32 31.24 3.03
N VAL A 326 29.12 30.84 3.45
CA VAL A 326 28.22 30.07 2.57
C VAL A 326 27.83 30.89 1.34
N SER A 327 27.61 32.20 1.48
CA SER A 327 27.34 33.07 0.33
C SER A 327 28.51 33.10 -0.66
N VAL A 328 29.77 33.13 -0.19
CA VAL A 328 30.95 33.06 -1.05
C VAL A 328 31.04 31.70 -1.74
N LEU A 329 30.88 30.60 -1.00
CA LEU A 329 30.92 29.25 -1.56
C LEU A 329 29.79 28.98 -2.56
N ASN A 330 28.60 29.56 -2.36
CA ASN A 330 27.50 29.47 -3.32
C ASN A 330 27.84 30.15 -4.65
N LYS A 331 28.61 31.25 -4.65
CA LYS A 331 29.10 31.83 -5.92
C LYS A 331 29.98 30.85 -6.68
N ALA A 332 30.84 30.08 -5.99
CA ALA A 332 31.63 29.02 -6.59
C ALA A 332 30.73 27.91 -7.15
N LEU A 333 29.67 27.53 -6.41
CA LEU A 333 28.70 26.53 -6.85
C LEU A 333 27.92 26.97 -8.10
N ASP A 334 27.50 28.24 -8.17
CA ASP A 334 26.81 28.81 -9.33
C ASP A 334 27.67 28.76 -10.60
N ILE A 335 28.96 29.10 -10.48
CA ILE A 335 29.92 28.98 -11.59
C ILE A 335 30.10 27.50 -11.98
N THR A 336 30.17 26.60 -11.00
CA THR A 336 30.28 25.14 -11.23
C THR A 336 29.06 24.60 -11.96
N ASN A 337 27.86 25.09 -11.66
CA ASN A 337 26.63 24.70 -12.35
C ASN A 337 26.64 25.09 -13.84
N SER A 338 27.42 26.10 -14.22
CA SER A 338 27.62 26.52 -15.61
C SER A 338 28.59 25.63 -16.40
N MET A 339 29.28 24.69 -15.74
CA MET A 339 30.15 23.71 -16.40
C MET A 339 29.34 22.71 -17.24
N VAL A 340 29.99 22.11 -18.23
CA VAL A 340 29.42 20.99 -18.99
C VAL A 340 29.27 19.78 -18.09
N ASN A 341 28.12 19.12 -18.18
CA ASN A 341 27.86 17.87 -17.48
C ASN A 341 28.96 16.86 -17.79
N SER A 342 29.65 16.44 -16.73
CA SER A 342 30.80 15.55 -16.78
C SER A 342 31.12 15.07 -15.37
N GLU A 343 31.86 13.97 -15.27
CA GLU A 343 32.39 13.48 -13.99
C GLU A 343 33.17 14.58 -13.25
N ARG A 344 33.89 15.44 -13.98
CA ARG A 344 34.63 16.54 -13.35
C ARG A 344 33.73 17.60 -12.71
N LYS A 345 32.61 17.96 -13.36
CA LYS A 345 31.61 18.86 -12.77
C LYS A 345 31.04 18.29 -11.48
N GLU A 346 30.70 17.00 -11.47
CA GLU A 346 30.19 16.33 -10.28
C GLU A 346 31.20 16.33 -9.13
N ILE A 347 32.48 16.10 -9.42
CA ILE A 347 33.57 16.19 -8.43
C ILE A 347 33.66 17.59 -7.83
N GLU A 348 33.59 18.66 -8.64
CA GLU A 348 33.67 20.03 -8.13
C GLU A 348 32.40 20.44 -7.36
N ILE A 349 31.21 20.07 -7.84
CA ILE A 349 29.95 20.26 -7.10
C ILE A 349 30.06 19.62 -5.72
N LYS A 350 30.56 18.38 -5.65
CA LYS A 350 30.74 17.66 -4.39
C LYS A 350 31.71 18.39 -3.46
N LYS A 351 32.89 18.79 -3.94
CA LYS A 351 33.87 19.52 -3.12
C LYS A 351 33.31 20.82 -2.53
N ILE A 352 32.60 21.60 -3.33
CA ILE A 352 32.03 22.88 -2.89
C ILE A 352 30.87 22.62 -1.92
N SER A 353 30.02 21.65 -2.22
CA SER A 353 28.93 21.22 -1.34
C SER A 353 29.46 20.75 0.01
N ASP A 354 30.53 19.95 0.01
CA ASP A 354 31.21 19.50 1.22
C ASP A 354 31.79 20.69 2.00
N ALA A 355 32.39 21.67 1.33
CA ALA A 355 32.88 22.89 1.98
C ALA A 355 31.75 23.71 2.63
N ILE A 356 30.60 23.86 1.95
CA ILE A 356 29.40 24.54 2.49
C ILE A 356 28.90 23.81 3.73
N ASN A 357 28.79 22.48 3.66
CA ASN A 357 28.35 21.64 4.76
C ASN A 357 29.30 21.76 5.98
N GLN A 358 30.61 21.69 5.73
CA GLN A 358 31.64 21.85 6.78
C GLN A 358 31.68 23.25 7.39
N ALA A 359 31.31 24.29 6.64
CA ALA A 359 31.19 25.65 7.18
C ALA A 359 30.01 25.78 8.16
N CYS A 360 28.89 25.10 7.90
CA CYS A 360 27.68 25.18 8.73
C CYS A 360 27.75 24.28 9.98
N LEU A 361 28.33 23.09 9.84
CA LEU A 361 28.24 22.02 10.84
C LEU A 361 28.76 22.41 12.24
N PRO A 362 29.90 23.10 12.41
CA PRO A 362 30.38 23.52 13.73
C PRO A 362 29.40 24.45 14.46
N GLY A 363 28.79 25.41 13.76
CA GLY A 363 27.82 26.32 14.34
C GLY A 363 26.53 25.62 14.75
N ILE A 364 26.05 24.69 13.91
CA ILE A 364 24.90 23.84 14.25
C ILE A 364 25.18 23.02 15.52
N ASN A 365 26.35 22.40 15.63
CA ASN A 365 26.71 21.58 16.78
C ASN A 365 26.80 22.39 18.09
N ILE A 366 27.44 23.56 18.06
CA ILE A 366 27.53 24.44 19.24
C ILE A 366 26.12 24.85 19.71
N ILE A 367 25.26 25.24 18.78
CA ILE A 367 23.88 25.64 19.09
C ILE A 367 23.07 24.45 19.61
N LYS A 368 23.25 23.25 19.05
CA LYS A 368 22.61 22.01 19.51
C LYS A 368 23.02 21.69 20.95
N ASP A 369 24.31 21.80 21.27
CA ASP A 369 24.83 21.57 22.63
C ASP A 369 24.26 22.59 23.64
N ARG A 370 24.25 23.88 23.27
CA ARG A 370 23.62 24.93 24.10
C ARG A 370 22.12 24.66 24.28
N SER A 371 21.41 24.29 23.22
CA SER A 371 19.98 23.98 23.27
C SER A 371 19.71 22.82 24.22
N MET A 372 20.52 21.75 24.17
CA MET A 372 20.40 20.62 25.10
C MET A 372 20.63 21.02 26.57
N GLN A 373 21.57 21.92 26.84
CA GLN A 373 21.78 22.47 28.19
C GLN A 373 20.58 23.29 28.69
N LEU A 374 19.98 24.09 27.81
CA LEU A 374 18.79 24.89 28.13
C LEU A 374 17.58 24.00 28.43
N ILE A 375 17.38 22.93 27.64
CA ILE A 375 16.34 21.91 27.89
C ILE A 375 16.55 21.25 29.26
N GLY A 376 17.79 20.85 29.58
CA GLY A 376 18.13 20.27 30.90
C GLY A 376 17.90 21.24 32.07
N SER A 377 17.94 22.55 31.80
CA SER A 377 17.69 23.61 32.77
C SER A 377 16.23 24.10 32.79
N ALA A 378 15.31 23.40 32.11
CA ALA A 378 13.90 23.73 31.96
C ALA A 378 13.61 25.11 31.33
N LYS A 379 14.50 25.60 30.45
CA LYS A 379 14.37 26.85 29.69
C LYS A 379 13.92 26.54 28.25
N ASP A 380 12.72 25.98 28.12
CA ASP A 380 12.20 25.40 26.88
C ASP A 380 12.06 26.43 25.73
N GLU A 381 11.57 27.64 26.02
CA GLU A 381 11.44 28.72 25.00
C GLU A 381 12.80 29.21 24.48
N GLU A 382 13.78 29.39 25.36
CA GLU A 382 15.14 29.79 24.99
C GLU A 382 15.80 28.71 24.12
N ALA A 383 15.59 27.43 24.46
CA ALA A 383 16.08 26.31 23.67
C ALA A 383 15.46 26.27 22.27
N ILE A 384 14.15 26.47 22.14
CA ILE A 384 13.46 26.50 20.84
C ILE A 384 14.01 27.61 19.94
N ASN A 385 14.23 28.81 20.49
CA ASN A 385 14.79 29.93 19.73
C ASN A 385 16.20 29.62 19.21
N GLU A 386 17.06 29.02 20.03
CA GLU A 386 18.39 28.55 19.61
C GLU A 386 18.28 27.46 18.52
N ILE A 387 17.38 26.49 18.67
CA ILE A 387 17.17 25.45 17.64
C ILE A 387 16.70 26.05 16.31
N TYR A 388 15.85 27.09 16.31
CA TYR A 388 15.47 27.78 15.07
C TYR A 388 16.65 28.46 14.36
N ILE A 389 17.61 28.98 15.13
CA ILE A 389 18.85 29.51 14.55
C ILE A 389 19.63 28.38 13.88
N ALA A 390 19.79 27.23 14.55
CA ALA A 390 20.45 26.05 13.97
C ALA A 390 19.71 25.51 12.74
N LEU A 391 18.37 25.52 12.72
CA LEU A 391 17.55 25.13 11.57
C LEU A 391 17.81 26.07 10.38
N SER A 392 17.96 27.37 10.63
CA SER A 392 18.31 28.33 9.59
C SER A 392 19.69 28.04 8.98
N LEU A 393 20.65 27.58 9.80
CA LEU A 393 21.97 27.15 9.33
C LEU A 393 21.91 25.82 8.57
N ALA A 394 21.15 24.85 9.06
CA ALA A 394 20.98 23.56 8.40
C ALA A 394 20.38 23.71 6.99
N LYS A 395 19.47 24.68 6.80
CA LYS A 395 18.91 25.03 5.47
C LYS A 395 19.93 25.63 4.49
N LEU A 396 21.05 26.16 4.99
CA LEU A 396 22.14 26.67 4.15
C LEU A 396 23.09 25.58 3.68
N MET A 397 23.01 24.37 4.25
CA MET A 397 23.80 23.22 3.84
C MET A 397 23.42 22.78 2.42
N ALA A 398 24.40 22.30 1.66
CA ALA A 398 24.25 21.82 0.29
C ALA A 398 23.70 20.38 0.21
N TYR A 399 22.98 19.92 1.23
CA TYR A 399 22.25 18.65 1.20
C TYR A 399 20.85 18.87 0.59
N PRO A 400 20.34 17.93 -0.23
CA PRO A 400 18.92 17.88 -0.55
C PRO A 400 18.11 17.86 0.75
N GLU A 401 17.02 18.64 0.83
CA GLU A 401 16.28 18.84 2.09
C GLU A 401 15.85 17.53 2.75
N GLY A 402 15.38 16.54 1.97
CA GLY A 402 15.00 15.21 2.45
C GLY A 402 16.16 14.26 2.79
N LYS A 403 17.41 14.67 2.59
CA LYS A 403 18.63 13.91 2.91
C LYS A 403 19.52 14.61 3.95
N ASN A 404 19.14 15.79 4.41
CA ASN A 404 19.87 16.57 5.39
C ASN A 404 19.57 16.02 6.79
N LYS A 405 20.49 15.19 7.32
CA LYS A 405 20.31 14.54 8.62
C LYS A 405 20.31 15.57 9.75
N GLU A 406 21.12 16.61 9.64
CA GLU A 406 21.21 17.69 10.64
C GLU A 406 19.89 18.46 10.74
N LEU A 407 19.24 18.74 9.61
CA LEU A 407 17.92 19.38 9.58
C LEU A 407 16.87 18.50 10.27
N GLU A 408 16.88 17.19 10.01
CA GLU A 408 15.94 16.24 10.60
C GLU A 408 16.16 16.06 12.10
N ASP A 409 17.42 15.93 12.53
CA ASP A 409 17.81 15.88 13.94
C ASP A 409 17.32 17.12 14.71
N LEU A 410 17.40 18.31 14.11
CA LEU A 410 16.94 19.55 14.72
C LEU A 410 15.41 19.63 14.81
N LYS A 411 14.67 19.20 13.77
CA LYS A 411 13.20 19.10 13.83
C LYS A 411 12.74 18.16 14.95
N ASN A 412 13.40 17.00 15.06
CA ASN A 412 13.14 16.05 16.14
C ASN A 412 13.47 16.63 17.51
N LEU A 413 14.52 17.44 17.62
CA LEU A 413 14.83 18.14 18.87
C LEU A 413 13.73 19.15 19.26
N VAL A 414 13.20 19.93 18.30
CA VAL A 414 12.04 20.82 18.55
C VAL A 414 10.83 20.01 19.03
N ASN A 415 10.52 18.92 18.34
CA ASN A 415 9.40 18.05 18.73
C ASN A 415 9.57 17.51 20.14
N LYS A 416 10.78 17.07 20.51
CA LYS A 416 11.06 16.58 21.87
C LYS A 416 10.81 17.63 22.95
N VAL A 417 11.10 18.91 22.69
CA VAL A 417 10.81 19.99 23.64
C VAL A 417 9.30 20.15 23.80
N TYR A 418 8.56 20.25 22.71
CA TYR A 418 7.09 20.35 22.77
C TYR A 418 6.42 19.10 23.35
N SER A 419 6.91 17.89 23.07
CA SER A 419 6.43 16.65 23.71
C SER A 419 6.60 16.69 25.23
N THR A 420 7.65 17.34 25.73
CA THR A 420 7.86 17.52 27.17
C THR A 420 6.87 18.52 27.76
N GLU A 421 6.59 19.62 27.05
CA GLU A 421 5.56 20.60 27.40
C GLU A 421 4.17 19.95 27.43
N ILE A 422 3.80 19.23 26.37
CA ILE A 422 2.55 18.47 26.25
C ILE A 422 2.38 17.53 27.45
N LYS A 423 3.41 16.76 27.82
CA LYS A 423 3.33 15.87 29.00
C LYS A 423 3.01 16.60 30.30
N LYS A 424 3.56 17.80 30.52
CA LYS A 424 3.24 18.63 31.69
C LYS A 424 1.76 19.06 31.66
N VAL A 425 1.26 19.48 30.51
CA VAL A 425 -0.15 19.89 30.30
C VAL A 425 -1.10 18.71 30.49
N LEU A 426 -0.80 17.55 29.89
CA LEU A 426 -1.61 16.33 30.03
C LEU A 426 -1.70 15.85 31.47
N LYS A 427 -0.61 15.94 32.25
CA LYS A 427 -0.63 15.61 33.68
C LYS A 427 -1.67 16.46 34.43
N LYS A 428 -1.70 17.77 34.18
CA LYS A 428 -2.69 18.69 34.76
C LYS A 428 -4.13 18.33 34.33
N GLY A 429 -4.33 17.95 33.07
CA GLY A 429 -5.64 17.49 32.56
C GLY A 429 -6.12 16.22 33.27
N ASN A 430 -5.23 15.24 33.46
CA ASN A 430 -5.54 14.00 34.17
C ASN A 430 -5.86 14.22 35.65
N GLU A 431 -5.13 15.11 36.34
CA GLU A 431 -5.45 15.49 37.73
C GLU A 431 -6.84 16.15 37.86
N LEU A 432 -7.32 16.85 36.83
CA LEU A 432 -8.68 17.41 36.79
C LEU A 432 -9.74 16.33 36.54
N LEU A 433 -9.45 15.31 35.72
CA LEU A 433 -10.33 14.16 35.54
C LEU A 433 -10.54 13.39 36.85
N GLU A 434 -9.49 13.19 37.65
CA GLU A 434 -9.59 12.55 38.97
C GLU A 434 -10.51 13.32 39.92
N LYS A 435 -10.52 14.66 39.80
CA LYS A 435 -11.42 15.55 40.55
C LYS A 435 -12.83 15.65 39.96
N LYS A 436 -13.13 14.92 38.88
CA LYS A 436 -14.38 14.96 38.10
C LYS A 436 -14.67 16.33 37.45
N GLU A 437 -13.65 17.16 37.24
CA GLU A 437 -13.77 18.47 36.58
C GLU A 437 -13.60 18.34 35.05
N ASN A 438 -14.48 17.55 34.41
CA ASN A 438 -14.32 17.13 33.01
C ASN A 438 -14.29 18.29 32.00
N GLU A 439 -15.03 19.38 32.21
CA GLU A 439 -15.02 20.55 31.30
C GLU A 439 -13.65 21.23 31.30
N LYS A 440 -13.05 21.43 32.48
CA LYS A 440 -11.71 22.02 32.58
C LYS A 440 -10.63 21.07 32.08
N ALA A 441 -10.79 19.77 32.29
CA ALA A 441 -9.86 18.77 31.74
C ALA A 441 -9.86 18.82 30.19
N LEU A 442 -11.05 18.94 29.58
CA LEU A 442 -11.19 19.07 28.13
C LEU A 442 -10.50 20.32 27.59
N ASP A 443 -10.65 21.47 28.26
CA ASP A 443 -9.95 22.71 27.88
C ASP A 443 -8.41 22.51 27.89
N ILE A 444 -7.89 21.82 28.90
CA ILE A 444 -6.46 21.51 29.03
C ILE A 444 -5.98 20.52 27.94
N PHE A 445 -6.78 19.51 27.57
CA PHE A 445 -6.40 18.62 26.48
C PHE A 445 -6.45 19.30 25.11
N ASN A 446 -7.40 20.23 24.89
CA ASN A 446 -7.41 21.08 23.70
C ASN A 446 -6.21 22.04 23.66
N GLU A 447 -5.78 22.56 24.82
CA GLU A 447 -4.52 23.31 24.93
C GLU A 447 -3.33 22.44 24.51
N ALA A 448 -3.24 21.19 25.02
CA ALA A 448 -2.19 20.25 24.62
C ALA A 448 -2.23 19.97 23.10
N LEU A 449 -3.41 19.79 22.51
CA LEU A 449 -3.56 19.61 21.07
C LEU A 449 -3.08 20.85 20.29
N ASN A 450 -3.37 22.05 20.78
CA ASN A 450 -2.88 23.28 20.16
C ASN A 450 -1.35 23.41 20.19
N ILE A 451 -0.69 22.88 21.23
CA ILE A 451 0.78 22.85 21.28
C ILE A 451 1.34 21.97 20.15
N THR A 452 0.67 20.87 19.78
CA THR A 452 1.13 20.01 18.67
C THR A 452 1.21 20.75 17.34
N ASN A 453 0.44 21.82 17.12
CA ASN A 453 0.51 22.64 15.90
C ASN A 453 1.85 23.38 15.77
N LYS A 454 2.63 23.48 16.84
CA LYS A 454 3.97 24.08 16.84
C LYS A 454 5.07 23.04 16.52
N MET A 455 4.74 21.76 16.48
CA MET A 455 5.66 20.67 16.15
C MET A 455 5.85 20.56 14.63
N TYR A 456 6.98 19.97 14.24
CA TYR A 456 7.21 19.53 12.87
C TYR A 456 6.47 18.22 12.59
N LEU A 457 5.99 18.06 11.35
CA LEU A 457 5.35 16.84 10.89
C LEU A 457 6.36 15.68 10.89
N THR A 458 6.26 14.81 11.89
CA THR A 458 7.05 13.58 12.05
C THR A 458 6.19 12.50 12.70
N ASP A 459 6.63 11.24 12.66
CA ASP A 459 5.96 10.12 13.32
C ASP A 459 5.75 10.35 14.84
N GLU A 460 6.61 11.17 15.47
CA GLU A 460 6.47 11.55 16.88
C GLU A 460 5.27 12.48 17.10
N MET A 461 5.08 13.47 16.22
CA MET A 461 3.90 14.36 16.26
C MET A 461 2.61 13.55 16.09
N ASP A 462 2.56 12.65 15.11
CA ASP A 462 1.35 11.85 14.85
C ASP A 462 0.96 11.00 16.06
N LYS A 463 1.95 10.43 16.77
CA LYS A 463 1.71 9.68 18.01
C LYS A 463 1.13 10.57 19.11
N GLU A 464 1.72 11.75 19.34
CA GLU A 464 1.24 12.69 20.36
C GLU A 464 -0.17 13.20 20.02
N VAL A 465 -0.43 13.59 18.77
CA VAL A 465 -1.75 14.04 18.30
C VAL A 465 -2.82 12.97 18.51
N ASN A 466 -2.54 11.73 18.12
CA ASN A 466 -3.50 10.63 18.25
C ASN A 466 -3.78 10.30 19.72
N MET A 467 -2.76 10.32 20.57
CA MET A 467 -2.93 10.14 22.01
C MET A 467 -3.81 11.25 22.62
N ILE A 468 -3.54 12.51 22.31
CA ILE A 468 -4.32 13.65 22.82
C ILE A 468 -5.76 13.60 22.32
N LYS A 469 -5.99 13.31 21.04
CA LYS A 469 -7.33 13.14 20.48
C LYS A 469 -8.12 12.04 21.19
N SER A 470 -7.49 10.93 21.54
CA SER A 470 -8.13 9.87 22.32
C SER A 470 -8.56 10.38 23.71
N LEU A 471 -7.70 11.15 24.39
CA LEU A 471 -8.03 11.73 25.70
C LEU A 471 -9.16 12.76 25.63
N ILE A 472 -9.15 13.61 24.60
CA ILE A 472 -10.23 14.57 24.31
C ILE A 472 -11.54 13.81 24.14
N TYR A 473 -11.56 12.83 23.24
CA TYR A 473 -12.75 12.02 22.96
C TYR A 473 -13.28 11.35 24.23
N GLU A 474 -12.41 10.69 25.00
CA GLU A 474 -12.80 10.04 26.27
C GLU A 474 -13.39 11.03 27.28
N THR A 475 -12.90 12.27 27.30
CA THR A 475 -13.40 13.33 28.18
C THR A 475 -14.73 13.90 27.70
N GLU A 476 -14.90 14.07 26.39
CA GLU A 476 -16.16 14.50 25.77
C GLU A 476 -17.27 13.48 26.04
N VAL A 477 -16.97 12.18 25.90
CA VAL A 477 -17.90 11.10 26.25
C VAL A 477 -18.34 11.21 27.71
N LYS A 478 -17.40 11.40 28.65
CA LYS A 478 -17.73 11.60 30.08
C LYS A 478 -18.63 12.81 30.32
N LEU A 479 -18.46 13.89 29.56
CA LEU A 479 -19.30 15.08 29.65
C LEU A 479 -20.70 14.86 29.09
N LEU A 480 -20.82 14.19 27.95
CA LEU A 480 -22.09 13.80 27.36
C LEU A 480 -22.89 12.91 28.31
N VAL A 481 -22.19 12.02 29.02
CA VAL A 481 -22.76 11.14 30.04
C VAL A 481 -23.34 11.93 31.20
N GLY A 482 -22.58 12.84 31.80
CA GLY A 482 -23.07 13.69 32.89
C GLY A 482 -24.22 14.64 32.48
N LYS A 483 -24.33 14.99 31.18
CA LYS A 483 -25.38 15.87 30.64
C LYS A 483 -26.63 15.11 30.15
N GLY A 484 -26.62 13.77 30.16
CA GLY A 484 -27.74 12.95 29.70
C GLY A 484 -28.03 13.00 28.20
N LYS A 485 -27.08 13.49 27.38
CA LYS A 485 -27.24 13.65 25.91
C LYS A 485 -26.81 12.44 25.09
N ILE A 486 -26.42 11.36 25.75
CA ILE A 486 -25.77 10.22 25.13
C ILE A 486 -26.66 9.50 24.12
N SER A 487 -27.98 9.48 24.35
CA SER A 487 -28.94 8.85 23.43
C SER A 487 -28.95 9.50 22.05
N GLU A 488 -28.75 10.82 21.98
CA GLU A 488 -28.62 11.56 20.72
C GLU A 488 -27.32 11.21 19.99
N GLU A 489 -26.21 11.09 20.73
CA GLU A 489 -24.90 10.67 20.21
C GLU A 489 -24.93 9.23 19.68
N GLN A 490 -25.54 8.29 20.42
CA GLN A 490 -25.74 6.90 19.98
C GLN A 490 -26.55 6.82 18.70
N THR A 491 -27.67 7.53 18.66
CA THR A 491 -28.52 7.58 17.47
C THR A 491 -27.76 8.13 16.26
N THR A 492 -26.82 9.06 16.51
CA THR A 492 -25.96 9.63 15.46
C THR A 492 -24.96 8.61 14.94
N LYS A 493 -24.28 7.88 15.83
CA LYS A 493 -23.33 6.80 15.47
C LYS A 493 -24.03 5.64 14.75
N GLU A 494 -25.21 5.23 15.21
CA GLU A 494 -26.04 4.23 14.54
C GLU A 494 -26.42 4.64 13.11
N LYS A 495 -26.81 5.91 12.90
CA LYS A 495 -27.09 6.46 11.56
C LYS A 495 -25.83 6.55 10.69
N GLU A 496 -24.68 6.82 11.28
CA GLU A 496 -23.39 6.85 10.58
C GLU A 496 -23.01 5.44 10.09
N ILE A 497 -23.12 4.43 10.95
CA ILE A 497 -22.95 3.02 10.60
C ILE A 497 -23.96 2.60 9.51
N GLU A 498 -25.23 3.01 9.60
CA GLU A 498 -26.24 2.72 8.57
C GLU A 498 -25.85 3.30 7.20
N LYS A 499 -25.31 4.53 7.18
CA LYS A 499 -24.79 5.15 5.94
C LYS A 499 -23.59 4.41 5.38
N LEU A 500 -22.64 4.03 6.23
CA LEU A 500 -21.45 3.28 5.83
C LEU A 500 -21.82 1.88 5.33
N ASN A 501 -22.78 1.21 5.95
CA ASN A 501 -23.32 -0.07 5.47
C ASN A 501 -23.99 0.06 4.10
N LYS A 502 -24.76 1.13 3.85
CA LYS A 502 -25.31 1.40 2.50
C LYS A 502 -24.20 1.62 1.47
N ARG A 503 -23.13 2.32 1.85
CA ARG A 503 -21.95 2.53 1.00
C ARG A 503 -21.20 1.22 0.75
N PHE A 504 -21.14 0.33 1.75
CA PHE A 504 -20.54 -1.00 1.63
C PHE A 504 -21.31 -1.89 0.67
N GLU A 505 -22.65 -1.88 0.72
CA GLU A 505 -23.50 -2.58 -0.25
C GLU A 505 -23.32 -2.03 -1.67
N TYR A 506 -23.19 -0.71 -1.83
CA TYR A 506 -22.83 -0.13 -3.12
C TYR A 506 -21.44 -0.58 -3.59
N ALA A 507 -20.44 -0.62 -2.71
CA ALA A 507 -19.09 -1.09 -3.05
C ALA A 507 -19.10 -2.54 -3.55
N LYS A 508 -19.95 -3.43 -3.00
CA LYS A 508 -20.12 -4.81 -3.50
C LYS A 508 -20.61 -4.88 -4.95
N SER A 509 -21.30 -3.84 -5.45
CA SER A 509 -21.83 -3.79 -6.82
C SER A 509 -20.82 -3.32 -7.87
N ILE A 510 -19.59 -2.96 -7.48
CA ILE A 510 -18.51 -2.54 -8.38
C ILE A 510 -18.05 -3.74 -9.22
N GLU A 511 -18.06 -3.64 -10.56
CA GLU A 511 -17.68 -4.76 -11.46
C GLU A 511 -16.19 -5.10 -11.41
N ASP A 512 -15.32 -4.12 -11.16
CA ASP A 512 -13.87 -4.29 -11.06
C ASP A 512 -13.48 -4.92 -9.71
N ASP A 513 -12.86 -6.11 -9.74
CA ASP A 513 -12.56 -6.90 -8.55
C ASP A 513 -11.49 -6.27 -7.64
N GLU A 514 -10.43 -5.65 -8.20
CA GLU A 514 -9.38 -4.99 -7.41
C GLU A 514 -9.93 -3.74 -6.73
N ARG A 515 -10.67 -2.93 -7.49
CA ARG A 515 -11.29 -1.70 -6.96
C ARG A 515 -12.39 -2.00 -5.95
N ARG A 516 -13.16 -3.07 -6.15
CA ARG A 516 -14.17 -3.57 -5.20
C ARG A 516 -13.51 -3.93 -3.88
N ALA A 517 -12.43 -4.71 -3.91
CA ALA A 517 -11.72 -5.13 -2.71
C ALA A 517 -11.13 -3.93 -1.94
N GLU A 518 -10.54 -2.97 -2.66
CA GLU A 518 -9.95 -1.76 -2.05
C GLU A 518 -11.00 -0.86 -1.38
N GLU A 519 -12.12 -0.55 -2.06
CA GLU A 519 -13.19 0.26 -1.47
C GLU A 519 -13.88 -0.47 -0.31
N MET A 520 -14.09 -1.78 -0.41
CA MET A 520 -14.66 -2.57 0.69
C MET A 520 -13.77 -2.55 1.92
N SER A 521 -12.44 -2.70 1.76
CA SER A 521 -11.49 -2.64 2.87
C SER A 521 -11.47 -1.26 3.54
N LYS A 522 -11.47 -0.17 2.75
CA LYS A 522 -11.53 1.21 3.28
C LYS A 522 -12.82 1.45 4.08
N ILE A 523 -13.97 1.05 3.54
CA ILE A 523 -15.26 1.25 4.20
C ILE A 523 -15.35 0.39 5.47
N LYS A 524 -14.84 -0.84 5.47
CA LYS A 524 -14.83 -1.67 6.66
C LYS A 524 -14.00 -1.09 7.78
N LYS A 525 -12.81 -0.54 7.46
CA LYS A 525 -12.00 0.16 8.44
C LYS A 525 -12.75 1.34 9.07
N LEU A 526 -13.47 2.12 8.26
CA LEU A 526 -14.31 3.21 8.76
C LEU A 526 -15.46 2.72 9.66
N ILE A 527 -16.07 1.56 9.32
CA ILE A 527 -17.11 0.95 10.16
C ILE A 527 -16.52 0.50 11.51
N ASP A 528 -15.35 -0.14 11.49
CA ASP A 528 -14.66 -0.58 12.70
C ASP A 528 -14.23 0.61 13.57
N ASP A 529 -13.79 1.73 12.98
CA ASP A 529 -13.48 2.98 13.69
C ASP A 529 -14.72 3.53 14.42
N VAL A 530 -15.88 3.60 13.74
CA VAL A 530 -17.13 4.07 14.35
C VAL A 530 -17.65 3.10 15.42
N HIS A 531 -17.49 1.79 15.24
CA HIS A 531 -17.83 0.80 16.28
C HIS A 531 -16.93 0.89 17.51
N SER A 532 -15.65 1.20 17.33
CA SER A 532 -14.72 1.45 18.44
C SER A 532 -15.17 2.65 19.28
N GLU A 533 -15.60 3.73 18.63
CA GLU A 533 -16.19 4.89 19.27
C GLU A 533 -17.52 4.57 20.00
N GLU A 534 -18.40 3.78 19.38
CA GLU A 534 -19.66 3.31 19.97
C GLU A 534 -19.40 2.48 21.24
N ILE A 535 -18.43 1.55 21.21
CA ILE A 535 -18.05 0.71 22.35
C ILE A 535 -17.65 1.56 23.56
N LYS A 536 -16.79 2.57 23.38
CA LYS A 536 -16.37 3.47 24.47
C LYS A 536 -17.57 4.19 25.09
N LEU A 537 -18.51 4.63 24.27
CA LEU A 537 -19.73 5.31 24.72
C LEU A 537 -20.65 4.37 25.53
N LEU A 538 -20.80 3.13 25.08
CA LEU A 538 -21.56 2.08 25.76
C LEU A 538 -20.96 1.72 27.13
N ILE A 539 -19.63 1.60 27.21
CA ILE A 539 -18.93 1.34 28.48
C ILE A 539 -19.23 2.47 29.47
N GLU A 540 -19.13 3.72 29.04
CA GLU A 540 -19.27 4.85 29.96
C GLU A 540 -20.71 5.12 30.41
N GLN A 541 -21.69 4.79 29.56
CA GLN A 541 -23.09 4.67 29.98
C GLN A 541 -23.27 3.59 31.04
N GLY A 542 -22.69 2.42 30.82
CA GLY A 542 -22.71 1.33 31.78
C GLY A 542 -22.16 1.78 33.14
N ASN A 543 -20.98 2.39 33.13
CA ASN A 543 -20.31 2.88 34.35
C ASN A 543 -21.17 3.91 35.10
N HIS A 544 -21.75 4.87 34.38
CA HIS A 544 -22.60 5.90 34.99
C HIS A 544 -23.89 5.32 35.59
N LEU A 545 -24.55 4.38 34.91
CA LEU A 545 -25.73 3.71 35.43
C LEU A 545 -25.39 2.83 36.64
N ALA A 546 -24.24 2.16 36.63
CA ALA A 546 -23.74 1.38 37.76
C ALA A 546 -23.42 2.27 38.97
N ASP A 547 -22.89 3.48 38.76
CA ASP A 547 -22.70 4.48 39.81
C ASP A 547 -24.03 4.97 40.42
N GLN A 548 -25.11 5.01 39.62
CA GLN A 548 -26.48 5.25 40.08
C GLN A 548 -27.14 4.02 40.71
N LYS A 549 -26.43 2.89 40.82
CA LYS A 549 -26.92 1.58 41.29
C LYS A 549 -27.98 0.92 40.37
N SER A 550 -28.13 1.40 39.14
CA SER A 550 -28.97 0.80 38.09
C SER A 550 -28.21 -0.29 37.33
N PHE A 551 -27.85 -1.37 38.03
CA PHE A 551 -26.91 -2.37 37.51
C PHE A 551 -27.43 -3.17 36.31
N GLU A 552 -28.70 -3.57 36.27
CA GLU A 552 -29.22 -4.36 35.14
C GLU A 552 -29.20 -3.58 33.82
N GLU A 553 -29.54 -2.30 33.89
CA GLU A 553 -29.42 -1.42 32.73
C GLU A 553 -27.95 -1.23 32.33
N ALA A 554 -27.05 -1.03 33.31
CA ALA A 554 -25.62 -0.93 33.06
C ALA A 554 -25.06 -2.19 32.36
N PHE A 555 -25.46 -3.38 32.80
CA PHE A 555 -25.01 -4.66 32.25
C PHE A 555 -25.48 -4.86 30.81
N ASN A 556 -26.69 -4.43 30.47
CA ASN A 556 -27.17 -4.44 29.09
C ASN A 556 -26.27 -3.63 28.15
N PHE A 557 -25.71 -2.52 28.62
CA PHE A 557 -24.76 -1.71 27.84
C PHE A 557 -23.42 -2.41 27.64
N TYR A 558 -22.84 -3.03 28.68
CA TYR A 558 -21.61 -3.81 28.50
C TYR A 558 -21.81 -5.02 27.58
N GLU A 559 -22.93 -5.74 27.72
CA GLU A 559 -23.25 -6.85 26.83
C GLU A 559 -23.47 -6.38 25.38
N ARG A 560 -24.08 -5.21 25.18
CA ARG A 560 -24.17 -4.58 23.86
C ARG A 560 -22.79 -4.26 23.31
N ALA A 561 -21.89 -3.69 24.11
CA ALA A 561 -20.51 -3.41 23.71
C ALA A 561 -19.75 -4.69 23.30
N LEU A 562 -19.91 -5.78 24.06
CA LEU A 562 -19.35 -7.09 23.69
C LEU A 562 -19.92 -7.65 22.39
N ARG A 563 -21.21 -7.41 22.10
CA ARG A 563 -21.83 -7.79 20.82
C ARG A 563 -21.26 -6.97 19.67
N VAL A 564 -21.16 -5.65 19.81
CA VAL A 564 -20.58 -4.76 18.79
C VAL A 564 -19.13 -5.17 18.49
N ASN A 565 -18.31 -5.40 19.51
CA ASN A 565 -16.93 -5.85 19.34
C ASN A 565 -16.80 -7.20 18.62
N LYS A 566 -17.82 -8.06 18.67
CA LYS A 566 -17.86 -9.35 17.92
C LYS A 566 -18.30 -9.18 16.46
N MET A 567 -18.96 -8.07 16.11
CA MET A 567 -19.42 -7.78 14.75
C MET A 567 -18.33 -7.13 13.88
N MET A 568 -17.33 -6.52 14.51
CA MET A 568 -16.16 -5.93 13.84
C MET A 568 -15.38 -6.98 13.03
N GLU A 569 -14.81 -6.59 11.88
CA GLU A 569 -13.98 -7.50 11.07
C GLU A 569 -12.66 -7.81 11.78
N GLU A 570 -12.03 -6.78 12.34
CA GLU A 570 -10.85 -6.91 13.19
C GLU A 570 -11.22 -6.48 14.62
N PRO A 571 -11.69 -7.40 15.47
CA PRO A 571 -12.02 -7.10 16.86
C PRO A 571 -10.79 -6.53 17.58
N ASP A 572 -10.88 -5.27 18.01
CA ASP A 572 -9.80 -4.67 18.80
C ASP A 572 -9.71 -5.38 20.16
N VAL A 573 -8.59 -6.05 20.38
CA VAL A 573 -8.28 -6.74 21.63
C VAL A 573 -8.36 -5.75 22.81
N LYS A 574 -7.93 -4.50 22.62
CA LYS A 574 -7.98 -3.47 23.67
C LYS A 574 -9.41 -3.13 24.06
N ASN A 575 -10.32 -3.02 23.09
CA ASN A 575 -11.73 -2.75 23.36
C ASN A 575 -12.38 -3.90 24.14
N LYS A 576 -12.10 -5.14 23.75
CA LYS A 576 -12.60 -6.32 24.47
C LYS A 576 -12.14 -6.34 25.93
N ASP A 577 -10.87 -6.04 26.18
CA ASP A 577 -10.29 -6.01 27.52
C ASP A 577 -10.89 -4.86 28.36
N LEU A 578 -11.03 -3.66 27.77
CA LEU A 578 -11.68 -2.50 28.41
C LEU A 578 -13.12 -2.80 28.85
N ILE A 579 -13.91 -3.46 28.00
CA ILE A 579 -15.30 -3.83 28.33
C ILE A 579 -15.31 -4.82 29.49
N LYS A 580 -14.49 -5.87 29.41
CA LYS A 580 -14.42 -6.92 30.43
C LYS A 580 -14.00 -6.37 31.79
N ASP A 581 -13.00 -5.48 31.81
CA ASP A 581 -12.48 -4.90 33.05
C ASP A 581 -13.51 -4.02 33.75
N SER A 582 -14.25 -3.21 32.99
CA SER A 582 -15.33 -2.39 33.55
C SER A 582 -16.49 -3.27 34.05
N TYR A 583 -16.91 -4.24 33.23
CA TYR A 583 -18.05 -5.08 33.53
C TYR A 583 -17.82 -5.99 34.74
N LYS A 584 -16.67 -6.68 34.82
CA LYS A 584 -16.33 -7.56 35.94
C LYS A 584 -16.27 -6.79 37.26
N LYS A 585 -15.71 -5.58 37.24
CA LYS A 585 -15.61 -4.72 38.43
C LYS A 585 -16.99 -4.34 38.98
N GLU A 586 -17.91 -3.92 38.12
CA GLU A 586 -19.26 -3.53 38.55
C GLU A 586 -20.12 -4.75 38.98
N LEU A 587 -19.90 -5.94 38.41
CA LEU A 587 -20.51 -7.18 38.91
C LEU A 587 -20.09 -7.49 40.35
N ILE A 588 -18.80 -7.34 40.68
CA ILE A 588 -18.32 -7.54 42.05
C ILE A 588 -18.88 -6.49 43.01
N LYS A 589 -18.99 -5.22 42.58
CA LYS A 589 -19.59 -4.16 43.38
C LYS A 589 -21.05 -4.46 43.70
N LYS A 590 -21.84 -4.94 42.71
CA LYS A 590 -23.22 -5.40 42.94
C LYS A 590 -23.26 -6.60 43.88
N ALA A 591 -22.43 -7.62 43.68
CA ALA A 591 -22.39 -8.81 44.52
C ALA A 591 -22.13 -8.48 46.00
N ARG A 592 -21.23 -7.54 46.30
CA ARG A 592 -20.98 -7.07 47.68
C ARG A 592 -22.23 -6.42 48.30
N ILE A 593 -22.94 -5.59 47.54
CA ILE A 593 -24.18 -4.95 47.99
C ILE A 593 -25.26 -6.00 48.26
N GLU A 594 -25.37 -7.05 47.45
CA GLU A 594 -26.35 -8.12 47.66
C GLU A 594 -26.00 -9.02 48.86
N ILE A 595 -24.71 -9.24 49.13
CA ILE A 595 -24.26 -9.90 50.38
C ILE A 595 -24.71 -9.09 51.61
N GLU A 596 -24.54 -7.77 51.60
CA GLU A 596 -24.97 -6.88 52.69
C GLU A 596 -26.49 -6.93 52.92
N LYS A 597 -27.28 -7.14 51.85
CA LYS A 597 -28.74 -7.29 51.91
C LYS A 597 -29.21 -8.69 52.32
N GLY A 598 -28.31 -9.68 52.33
CA GLY A 598 -28.63 -11.09 52.59
C GLY A 598 -29.08 -11.89 51.36
N GLU A 599 -28.99 -11.31 50.16
CA GLU A 599 -29.39 -11.93 48.89
C GLU A 599 -28.24 -12.75 48.28
N TYR A 600 -27.80 -13.77 49.02
CA TYR A 600 -26.55 -14.49 48.73
C TYR A 600 -26.55 -15.27 47.41
N ASP A 601 -27.71 -15.79 46.96
CA ASP A 601 -27.78 -16.54 45.69
C ASP A 601 -27.55 -15.64 44.48
N ILE A 602 -28.08 -14.41 44.52
CA ILE A 602 -27.88 -13.40 43.48
C ILE A 602 -26.41 -12.98 43.46
N ALA A 603 -25.80 -12.75 44.63
CA ALA A 603 -24.39 -12.42 44.73
C ALA A 603 -23.48 -13.51 44.13
N ILE A 604 -23.77 -14.78 44.40
CA ILE A 604 -23.02 -15.92 43.82
C ILE A 604 -23.17 -15.97 42.30
N GLU A 605 -24.36 -15.69 41.76
CA GLU A 605 -24.60 -15.65 40.32
C GLU A 605 -23.81 -14.51 39.65
N ASP A 606 -23.83 -13.31 40.21
CA ASP A 606 -23.06 -12.17 39.69
C ASP A 606 -21.54 -12.41 39.81
N CYS A 607 -21.07 -13.05 40.88
CA CYS A 607 -19.66 -13.47 40.99
C CYS A 607 -19.28 -14.49 39.92
N LYS A 608 -20.14 -15.47 39.61
CA LYS A 608 -19.91 -16.43 38.51
C LYS A 608 -19.84 -15.74 37.15
N ARG A 609 -20.78 -14.83 36.86
CA ARG A 609 -20.74 -14.00 35.64
C ARG A 609 -19.43 -13.23 35.53
N SER A 610 -18.91 -12.72 36.66
CA SER A 610 -17.62 -12.05 36.70
C SER A 610 -16.45 -13.00 36.39
N MET A 611 -16.49 -14.24 36.88
CA MET A 611 -15.47 -15.27 36.58
C MET A 611 -15.48 -15.72 35.12
N ASP A 612 -16.66 -15.76 34.49
CA ASP A 612 -16.79 -16.06 33.05
C ASP A 612 -16.10 -14.99 32.18
N LEU A 613 -16.00 -13.74 32.67
CA LEU A 613 -15.27 -12.66 32.00
C LEU A 613 -13.76 -12.76 32.25
N ASP A 614 -13.37 -13.08 33.48
CA ASP A 614 -11.98 -13.24 33.92
C ASP A 614 -11.86 -14.26 35.07
N ILE A 615 -11.35 -15.44 34.74
CA ILE A 615 -11.20 -16.55 35.70
C ILE A 615 -10.14 -16.29 36.78
N LYS A 616 -9.28 -15.28 36.61
CA LYS A 616 -8.19 -14.96 37.54
C LYS A 616 -8.55 -13.85 38.53
N LEU A 617 -9.82 -13.44 38.58
CA LEU A 617 -10.26 -12.37 39.46
C LEU A 617 -10.43 -12.86 40.91
N VAL A 618 -9.44 -12.58 41.76
CA VAL A 618 -9.39 -12.97 43.18
C VAL A 618 -10.66 -12.52 43.92
N GLU A 619 -11.09 -11.27 43.71
CA GLU A 619 -12.23 -10.67 44.42
C GLU A 619 -13.55 -11.42 44.18
N ALA A 620 -13.71 -12.06 43.02
CA ALA A 620 -14.89 -12.88 42.72
C ALA A 620 -14.97 -14.10 43.63
N TYR A 621 -13.85 -14.79 43.83
CA TYR A 621 -13.76 -15.97 44.70
C TYR A 621 -13.93 -15.58 46.18
N VAL A 622 -13.35 -14.45 46.60
CA VAL A 622 -13.56 -13.91 47.96
C VAL A 622 -15.04 -13.62 48.22
N CYS A 623 -15.70 -12.88 47.33
CA CYS A 623 -17.14 -12.56 47.50
C CYS A 623 -18.01 -13.81 47.48
N THR A 624 -17.68 -14.79 46.63
CA THR A 624 -18.36 -16.10 46.60
C THR A 624 -18.18 -16.86 47.92
N GLY A 625 -16.96 -16.85 48.47
CA GLY A 625 -16.65 -17.45 49.77
C GLY A 625 -17.45 -16.81 50.91
N ILE A 626 -17.54 -15.47 50.93
CA ILE A 626 -18.33 -14.73 51.93
C ILE A 626 -19.81 -15.13 51.81
N ALA A 627 -20.37 -15.11 50.61
CA ALA A 627 -21.75 -15.50 50.39
C ALA A 627 -22.05 -16.93 50.85
N TYR A 628 -21.16 -17.90 50.58
CA TYR A 628 -21.34 -19.27 51.07
C TYR A 628 -21.17 -19.39 52.58
N TYR A 629 -20.26 -18.63 53.17
CA TYR A 629 -20.03 -18.61 54.61
C TYR A 629 -21.26 -18.11 55.36
N GLU A 630 -21.85 -17.00 54.92
CA GLU A 630 -23.10 -16.45 55.47
C GLU A 630 -24.29 -17.40 55.28
N LYS A 631 -24.33 -18.13 54.16
CA LYS A 631 -25.27 -19.24 53.93
C LYS A 631 -25.01 -20.49 54.79
N LYS A 632 -23.98 -20.47 55.64
CA LYS A 632 -23.53 -21.60 56.48
C LYS A 632 -23.10 -22.83 55.68
N LYS A 633 -22.76 -22.64 54.39
CA LYS A 633 -22.20 -23.69 53.51
C LYS A 633 -20.68 -23.65 53.59
N TYR A 634 -20.15 -23.93 54.79
CA TYR A 634 -18.74 -23.69 55.11
C TYR A 634 -17.75 -24.42 54.21
N GLN A 635 -18.05 -25.65 53.75
CA GLN A 635 -17.17 -26.36 52.81
C GLN A 635 -17.05 -25.62 51.47
N MET A 636 -18.16 -25.14 50.91
CA MET A 636 -18.15 -24.38 49.66
C MET A 636 -17.46 -23.02 49.81
N ALA A 637 -17.56 -22.42 51.00
CA ALA A 637 -16.83 -21.21 51.34
C ALA A 637 -15.32 -21.46 51.36
N ILE A 638 -14.88 -22.54 52.00
CA ILE A 638 -13.47 -22.97 52.03
C ILE A 638 -12.94 -23.18 50.61
N ASP A 639 -13.68 -23.91 49.78
CA ASP A 639 -13.25 -24.19 48.41
C ASP A 639 -13.09 -22.87 47.63
N SER A 640 -14.03 -21.94 47.77
CA SER A 640 -13.96 -20.62 47.12
C SER A 640 -12.80 -19.78 47.64
N TYR A 641 -12.57 -19.73 48.95
CA TYR A 641 -11.45 -18.99 49.53
C TYR A 641 -10.09 -19.60 49.17
N LYS A 642 -10.01 -20.93 49.01
CA LYS A 642 -8.77 -21.58 48.56
C LYS A 642 -8.40 -21.17 47.14
N GLU A 643 -9.37 -21.15 46.23
CA GLU A 643 -9.15 -20.62 44.87
C GLU A 643 -8.66 -19.17 44.90
N ALA A 644 -9.22 -18.33 45.78
CA ALA A 644 -8.75 -16.96 45.96
C ALA A 644 -7.29 -16.89 46.42
N VAL A 645 -6.89 -17.77 47.35
CA VAL A 645 -5.51 -17.86 47.87
C VAL A 645 -4.55 -18.45 46.84
N GLU A 646 -4.99 -19.41 46.01
CA GLU A 646 -4.16 -19.94 44.92
C GLU A 646 -3.85 -18.88 43.86
N LEU A 647 -4.80 -17.98 43.60
CA LEU A 647 -4.61 -16.85 42.70
C LEU A 647 -3.79 -15.71 43.33
N ASP A 648 -3.97 -15.44 44.63
CA ASP A 648 -3.18 -14.49 45.41
C ASP A 648 -2.75 -15.09 46.75
N ASN A 649 -1.53 -15.62 46.78
CA ASN A 649 -0.94 -16.26 47.96
C ASN A 649 -0.80 -15.31 49.16
N ASN A 650 -0.94 -13.99 48.97
CA ASN A 650 -0.86 -12.99 50.04
C ASN A 650 -2.23 -12.51 50.52
N ASN A 651 -3.33 -13.15 50.11
CA ASN A 651 -4.67 -12.77 50.53
C ASN A 651 -4.97 -13.22 51.98
N VAL A 652 -4.52 -12.40 52.93
CA VAL A 652 -4.62 -12.62 54.38
C VAL A 652 -6.07 -12.81 54.84
N GLU A 653 -7.01 -12.03 54.29
CA GLU A 653 -8.43 -12.07 54.68
C GLU A 653 -9.08 -13.42 54.31
N SER A 654 -8.73 -13.96 53.14
CA SER A 654 -9.23 -15.27 52.69
C SER A 654 -8.65 -16.41 53.52
N LEU A 655 -7.36 -16.36 53.87
CA LEU A 655 -6.73 -17.33 54.77
C LEU A 655 -7.35 -17.33 56.17
N HIS A 656 -7.59 -16.15 56.74
CA HIS A 656 -8.29 -16.03 58.02
C HIS A 656 -9.71 -16.57 57.93
N SER A 657 -10.44 -16.25 56.86
CA SER A 657 -11.80 -16.73 56.61
C SER A 657 -11.89 -18.25 56.40
N ILE A 658 -10.86 -18.87 55.82
CA ILE A 658 -10.72 -20.33 55.76
C ILE A 658 -10.64 -20.91 57.18
N GLY A 659 -9.84 -20.29 58.06
CA GLY A 659 -9.72 -20.70 59.46
C GLY A 659 -11.06 -20.64 60.20
N LEU A 660 -11.79 -19.53 60.04
CA LEU A 660 -13.13 -19.37 60.61
C LEU A 660 -14.11 -20.42 60.08
N ALA A 661 -14.07 -20.73 58.79
CA ALA A 661 -14.95 -21.72 58.19
C ALA A 661 -14.64 -23.15 58.70
N TYR A 662 -13.37 -23.48 58.91
CA TYR A 662 -12.96 -24.76 59.53
C TYR A 662 -13.37 -24.85 61.01
N GLU A 663 -13.31 -23.76 61.78
CA GLU A 663 -13.83 -23.72 63.15
C GLU A 663 -15.34 -24.05 63.20
N HIS A 664 -16.14 -23.49 62.27
CA HIS A 664 -17.56 -23.82 62.20
C HIS A 664 -17.85 -25.27 61.78
N LEU A 665 -16.91 -25.92 61.09
CA LEU A 665 -16.94 -27.35 60.81
C LEU A 665 -16.36 -28.20 61.95
N ASN A 666 -15.91 -27.58 63.04
CA ASN A 666 -15.23 -28.20 64.18
C ASN A 666 -13.92 -28.93 63.79
N ASP A 667 -13.27 -28.50 62.72
CA ASP A 667 -11.97 -28.99 62.25
C ASP A 667 -10.86 -28.05 62.75
N LEU A 668 -10.55 -28.16 64.04
CA LEU A 668 -9.66 -27.23 64.73
C LEU A 668 -8.20 -27.29 64.25
N GLU A 669 -7.75 -28.45 63.74
CA GLU A 669 -6.38 -28.61 63.22
C GLU A 669 -6.20 -27.83 61.91
N ASN A 670 -7.13 -27.95 60.97
CA ASN A 670 -7.07 -27.17 59.73
C ASN A 670 -7.34 -25.68 59.96
N ALA A 671 -8.20 -25.33 60.93
CA ALA A 671 -8.41 -23.94 61.33
C ALA A 671 -7.12 -23.30 61.86
N LYS A 672 -6.44 -24.00 62.77
CA LYS A 672 -5.15 -23.59 63.31
C LYS A 672 -4.10 -23.36 62.22
N HIS A 673 -3.96 -24.32 61.30
CA HIS A 673 -3.02 -24.20 60.19
C HIS A 673 -3.30 -22.97 59.31
N ALA A 674 -4.57 -22.68 59.04
CA ALA A 674 -4.97 -21.51 58.26
C ALA A 674 -4.61 -20.19 58.98
N TYR A 675 -4.79 -20.11 60.30
CA TYR A 675 -4.39 -18.92 61.07
C TYR A 675 -2.87 -18.79 61.22
N GLU A 676 -2.14 -19.89 61.39
CA GLU A 676 -0.67 -19.87 61.42
C GLU A 676 -0.14 -19.31 60.08
N LYS A 677 -0.66 -19.77 58.94
CA LYS A 677 -0.36 -19.19 57.63
C LYS A 677 -0.76 -17.73 57.49
N THR A 678 -1.91 -17.33 58.04
CA THR A 678 -2.34 -15.92 58.08
C THR A 678 -1.28 -15.06 58.76
N LEU A 679 -0.69 -15.56 59.85
CA LEU A 679 0.35 -14.86 60.62
C LEU A 679 1.74 -14.94 59.99
N GLU A 680 2.04 -15.97 59.21
CA GLU A 680 3.25 -16.04 58.39
C GLU A 680 3.29 -14.88 57.38
N ILE A 681 2.15 -14.57 56.75
CA ILE A 681 2.03 -13.48 55.76
C ILE A 681 1.84 -12.12 56.44
N ASN A 682 1.00 -12.05 57.47
CA ASN A 682 0.78 -10.83 58.25
C ASN A 682 0.99 -11.06 59.76
N PRO A 683 2.22 -10.87 60.27
CA PRO A 683 2.56 -11.06 61.68
C PRO A 683 1.88 -10.09 62.65
N LYS A 684 1.08 -9.12 62.17
CA LYS A 684 0.33 -8.17 62.99
C LYS A 684 -1.18 -8.41 62.93
N HIS A 685 -1.63 -9.55 62.42
CA HIS A 685 -3.06 -9.85 62.30
C HIS A 685 -3.69 -10.25 63.65
N THR A 686 -4.20 -9.27 64.40
CA THR A 686 -4.73 -9.44 65.77
C THR A 686 -5.79 -10.55 65.89
N LYS A 687 -6.78 -10.59 65.00
CA LYS A 687 -7.86 -11.59 65.06
C LYS A 687 -7.36 -13.03 64.88
N ALA A 688 -6.26 -13.24 64.15
CA ALA A 688 -5.71 -14.58 63.95
C ALA A 688 -5.00 -15.07 65.22
N TYR A 689 -4.26 -14.19 65.92
CA TYR A 689 -3.71 -14.51 67.23
C TYR A 689 -4.79 -14.83 68.26
N TYR A 690 -5.87 -14.04 68.28
CA TYR A 690 -7.01 -14.28 69.16
C TYR A 690 -7.67 -15.65 68.89
N ASN A 691 -7.95 -15.97 67.63
CA ASN A 691 -8.57 -17.25 67.27
C ASN A 691 -7.65 -18.45 67.55
N LEU A 692 -6.34 -18.33 67.31
CA LEU A 692 -5.37 -19.35 67.72
C LEU A 692 -5.35 -19.54 69.23
N ALA A 693 -5.39 -18.45 70.00
CA ALA A 693 -5.44 -18.53 71.46
C ALA A 693 -6.71 -19.26 71.94
N ASN A 694 -7.86 -19.00 71.31
CA ASN A 694 -9.11 -19.74 71.56
C ASN A 694 -8.94 -21.25 71.29
N ILE A 695 -8.38 -21.62 70.13
CA ILE A 695 -8.14 -23.03 69.77
C ILE A 695 -7.19 -23.70 70.78
N TYR A 696 -6.08 -23.06 71.15
CA TYR A 696 -5.16 -23.61 72.14
C TYR A 696 -5.77 -23.72 73.54
N LYS A 697 -6.65 -22.78 73.93
CA LYS A 697 -7.41 -22.84 75.18
C LYS A 697 -8.39 -24.02 75.17
N GLN A 698 -9.11 -24.23 74.06
CA GLN A 698 -10.02 -25.37 73.88
C GLN A 698 -9.28 -26.71 73.92
N SER A 699 -8.06 -26.77 73.40
CA SER A 699 -7.18 -27.94 73.44
C SER A 699 -6.39 -28.07 74.76
N GLU A 700 -6.76 -27.34 75.80
CA GLU A 700 -6.14 -27.30 77.15
C GLU A 700 -4.64 -26.93 77.18
N ASN A 701 -4.08 -26.38 76.10
CA ASN A 701 -2.71 -25.87 76.06
C ASN A 701 -2.68 -24.41 76.54
N LEU A 702 -2.85 -24.24 77.85
CA LEU A 702 -3.03 -22.94 78.48
C LEU A 702 -1.81 -22.02 78.31
N ASP A 703 -0.60 -22.55 78.28
CA ASP A 703 0.62 -21.76 78.11
C ASP A 703 0.70 -21.07 76.74
N LYS A 704 0.40 -21.81 75.66
CA LYS A 704 0.34 -21.22 74.31
C LYS A 704 -0.85 -20.29 74.15
N ALA A 705 -2.00 -20.62 74.75
CA ALA A 705 -3.15 -19.73 74.73
C ALA A 705 -2.82 -18.37 75.36
N ILE A 706 -2.17 -18.36 76.54
CA ILE A 706 -1.69 -17.14 77.19
C ILE A 706 -0.73 -16.36 76.29
N GLU A 707 0.26 -17.01 75.68
CA GLU A 707 1.21 -16.37 74.76
C GLU A 707 0.49 -15.62 73.64
N TYR A 708 -0.46 -16.27 72.96
CA TYR A 708 -1.19 -15.68 71.85
C TYR A 708 -2.22 -14.62 72.28
N TYR A 709 -2.87 -14.76 73.44
CA TYR A 709 -3.71 -13.70 73.99
C TYR A 709 -2.89 -12.47 74.38
N ILE A 710 -1.71 -12.64 74.98
CA ILE A 710 -0.80 -11.52 75.27
C ILE A 710 -0.44 -10.81 73.97
N LYS A 711 -0.04 -11.56 72.93
CA LYS A 711 0.24 -10.99 71.59
C LYS A 711 -0.94 -10.22 71.01
N THR A 712 -2.15 -10.76 71.16
CA THR A 712 -3.40 -10.08 70.77
C THR A 712 -3.54 -8.73 71.48
N THR A 713 -3.33 -8.71 72.80
CA THR A 713 -3.45 -7.49 73.62
C THR A 713 -2.28 -6.51 73.47
N GLU A 714 -1.11 -6.96 73.03
CA GLU A 714 0.02 -6.10 72.66
C GLU A 714 -0.27 -5.34 71.35
N LEU A 715 -0.90 -6.02 70.39
CA LEU A 715 -1.26 -5.44 69.10
C LEU A 715 -2.51 -4.54 69.17
N GLU A 716 -3.51 -4.93 69.97
CA GLU A 716 -4.75 -4.18 70.17
C GLU A 716 -5.07 -4.08 71.68
N PRO A 717 -4.49 -3.09 72.39
CA PRO A 717 -4.60 -2.97 73.85
C PRO A 717 -6.01 -2.70 74.38
N ASP A 718 -6.91 -2.21 73.53
CA ASP A 718 -8.31 -1.91 73.82
C ASP A 718 -9.27 -3.07 73.52
N PHE A 719 -8.77 -4.22 73.04
CA PHE A 719 -9.58 -5.39 72.76
C PHE A 719 -10.03 -6.10 74.06
N ALA A 720 -11.09 -5.58 74.68
CA ALA A 720 -11.58 -5.99 76.00
C ALA A 720 -11.82 -7.51 76.14
N ILE A 721 -12.37 -8.13 75.10
CA ILE A 721 -12.66 -9.57 75.05
C ILE A 721 -11.37 -10.40 75.14
N ALA A 722 -10.28 -9.98 74.48
CA ALA A 722 -9.00 -10.68 74.58
C ALA A 722 -8.41 -10.64 76.00
N TRP A 723 -8.55 -9.49 76.70
CA TRP A 723 -8.17 -9.38 78.12
C TRP A 723 -9.02 -10.27 79.03
N PHE A 724 -10.31 -10.39 78.75
CA PHE A 724 -11.20 -11.28 79.48
C PHE A 724 -10.77 -12.74 79.33
N PHE A 725 -10.54 -13.20 78.10
CA PHE A 725 -10.10 -14.58 77.85
C PHE A 725 -8.68 -14.84 78.36
N LEU A 726 -7.78 -13.85 78.35
CA LEU A 726 -6.47 -13.95 79.00
C LEU A 726 -6.62 -14.19 80.51
N GLY A 727 -7.44 -13.38 81.19
CA GLY A 727 -7.73 -13.53 82.61
C GLY A 727 -8.39 -14.87 82.95
N SER A 728 -9.34 -15.31 82.12
CA SER A 728 -9.94 -16.65 82.22
C SER A 728 -8.91 -17.78 82.03
N THR A 729 -7.95 -17.62 81.13
CA THR A 729 -6.92 -18.64 80.90
C THR A 729 -5.93 -18.72 82.07
N TYR A 730 -5.58 -17.59 82.69
CA TYR A 730 -4.80 -17.58 83.95
C TYR A 730 -5.57 -18.18 85.12
N PHE A 731 -6.89 -17.98 85.18
CA PHE A 731 -7.76 -18.67 86.14
C PHE A 731 -7.68 -20.19 85.96
N ASP A 732 -7.80 -20.68 84.73
CA ASP A 732 -7.70 -22.11 84.40
C ASP A 732 -6.31 -22.67 84.77
N LYS A 733 -5.26 -21.85 84.64
CA LYS A 733 -3.87 -22.15 85.05
C LYS A 733 -3.65 -22.05 86.58
N LYS A 734 -4.67 -21.61 87.34
CA LYS A 734 -4.65 -21.39 88.80
C LYS A 734 -3.75 -20.24 89.26
N ASP A 735 -3.36 -19.35 88.36
CA ASP A 735 -2.68 -18.09 88.72
C ASP A 735 -3.74 -17.00 88.93
N TYR A 736 -4.31 -17.00 90.12
CA TYR A 736 -5.46 -16.16 90.46
C TYR A 736 -5.13 -14.66 90.53
N ASN A 737 -3.88 -14.29 90.81
CA ASN A 737 -3.47 -12.89 90.86
C ASN A 737 -3.44 -12.28 89.46
N SER A 738 -2.78 -12.94 88.51
CA SER A 738 -2.76 -12.53 87.10
C SER A 738 -4.17 -12.57 86.48
N ALA A 739 -4.98 -13.55 86.87
CA ALA A 739 -6.38 -13.63 86.44
C ALA A 739 -7.19 -12.38 86.84
N ILE A 740 -7.12 -11.96 88.12
CA ILE A 740 -7.80 -10.75 88.59
C ILE A 740 -7.31 -9.52 87.84
N GLU A 741 -6.00 -9.34 87.67
CA GLU A 741 -5.42 -8.16 87.00
C GLU A 741 -5.97 -7.98 85.58
N HIS A 742 -5.98 -9.05 84.79
CA HIS A 742 -6.44 -9.01 83.41
C HIS A 742 -7.97 -8.89 83.30
N LEU A 743 -8.73 -9.55 84.19
CA LEU A 743 -10.18 -9.40 84.25
C LEU A 743 -10.59 -7.96 84.67
N GLU A 744 -9.88 -7.34 85.62
CA GLU A 744 -10.08 -5.93 86.00
C GLU A 744 -9.73 -4.97 84.85
N LYS A 745 -8.78 -5.35 83.99
CA LYS A 745 -8.50 -4.59 82.76
C LYS A 745 -9.61 -4.75 81.72
N ALA A 746 -10.15 -5.95 81.53
CA ALA A 746 -11.25 -6.21 80.60
C ALA A 746 -12.51 -5.38 80.93
N ILE A 747 -12.94 -5.35 82.19
CA ILE A 747 -14.12 -4.56 82.62
C ILE A 747 -13.90 -3.05 82.56
N ARG A 748 -12.64 -2.58 82.67
CA ARG A 748 -12.31 -1.16 82.48
C ARG A 748 -12.45 -0.74 81.03
N LEU A 749 -12.13 -1.64 80.10
CA LEU A 749 -12.21 -1.40 78.66
C LEU A 749 -13.64 -1.58 78.13
N ASP A 750 -14.38 -2.56 78.63
CA ASP A 750 -15.81 -2.74 78.33
C ASP A 750 -16.63 -2.87 79.63
N PRO A 751 -17.28 -1.78 80.08
CA PRO A 751 -18.13 -1.78 81.27
C PRO A 751 -19.33 -2.75 81.21
N ASN A 752 -19.72 -3.25 80.03
CA ASN A 752 -20.81 -4.22 79.94
C ASN A 752 -20.42 -5.59 80.50
N LEU A 753 -19.12 -5.91 80.52
CA LEU A 753 -18.59 -7.15 81.11
C LEU A 753 -18.65 -7.14 82.64
N VAL A 754 -18.84 -5.98 83.28
CA VAL A 754 -18.80 -5.80 84.74
C VAL A 754 -19.73 -6.77 85.47
N ASN A 755 -20.96 -6.94 84.99
CA ASN A 755 -21.95 -7.79 85.66
C ASN A 755 -21.59 -9.27 85.63
N GLU A 756 -20.90 -9.73 84.57
CA GLU A 756 -20.47 -11.12 84.40
C GLU A 756 -19.13 -11.38 85.10
N VAL A 757 -18.21 -10.42 85.06
CA VAL A 757 -16.82 -10.60 85.48
C VAL A 757 -16.58 -10.24 86.96
N ASN A 758 -17.30 -9.27 87.54
CA ASN A 758 -17.11 -8.89 88.94
C ASN A 758 -17.34 -10.01 89.95
N PRO A 759 -18.37 -10.88 89.80
CA PRO A 759 -18.53 -12.03 90.68
C PRO A 759 -17.29 -12.94 90.67
N LEU A 760 -16.72 -13.22 89.49
CA LEU A 760 -15.51 -14.03 89.34
C LEU A 760 -14.30 -13.40 90.03
N ILE A 761 -14.11 -12.08 89.89
CA ILE A 761 -13.03 -11.36 90.57
C ILE A 761 -13.18 -11.44 92.10
N ASN A 762 -14.40 -11.26 92.61
CA ASN A 762 -14.67 -11.28 94.06
C ASN A 762 -14.46 -12.69 94.64
N ASP A 763 -14.90 -13.73 93.94
CA ASP A 763 -14.69 -15.12 94.34
C ASP A 763 -13.19 -15.45 94.39
N LEU A 764 -12.43 -14.99 93.39
CA LEU A 764 -10.99 -15.16 93.33
C LEU A 764 -10.24 -14.47 94.48
N LYS A 765 -10.59 -13.22 94.79
CA LYS A 765 -10.04 -12.49 95.94
C LYS A 765 -10.31 -13.26 97.25
N GLY A 766 -11.53 -13.79 97.40
CA GLY A 766 -11.90 -14.64 98.53
C GLY A 766 -11.10 -15.95 98.62
N ILE A 767 -10.77 -16.58 97.49
CA ILE A 767 -9.92 -17.78 97.45
C ILE A 767 -8.48 -17.45 97.86
N ILE A 768 -7.91 -16.35 97.37
CA ILE A 768 -6.56 -15.89 97.72
C ILE A 768 -6.47 -15.57 99.21
N ASP A 769 -7.46 -14.86 99.78
CA ASP A 769 -7.49 -14.52 101.21
C ASP A 769 -7.52 -15.79 102.08
N LYS A 770 -8.31 -16.79 101.71
CA LYS A 770 -8.35 -18.10 102.40
C LYS A 770 -7.01 -18.84 102.30
N LEU A 771 -6.36 -18.82 101.14
CA LEU A 771 -5.03 -19.41 100.93
C LEU A 771 -3.96 -18.71 101.78
N HIS A 772 -3.98 -17.37 101.84
CA HIS A 772 -3.07 -16.60 102.69
C HIS A 772 -3.26 -16.90 104.18
N GLN A 773 -4.51 -17.01 104.63
CA GLN A 773 -4.82 -17.40 106.02
C GLN A 773 -4.32 -18.81 106.33
N ALA A 774 -4.57 -19.79 105.45
CA ALA A 774 -4.09 -21.16 105.60
C ALA A 774 -2.55 -21.26 105.59
N LEU A 775 -1.86 -20.56 104.68
CA LEU A 775 -0.39 -20.50 104.64
C LEU A 775 0.19 -19.84 105.89
N SER A 776 -0.41 -18.73 106.35
CA SER A 776 0.01 -18.05 107.59
C SER A 776 -0.10 -18.98 108.80
N LEU A 777 -1.20 -19.73 108.91
CA LEU A 777 -1.40 -20.75 109.95
C LEU A 777 -0.37 -21.89 109.83
N PHE A 778 -0.10 -22.39 108.62
CA PHE A 778 0.86 -23.48 108.38
C PHE A 778 2.32 -23.09 108.74
N PHE A 779 2.74 -21.84 108.48
CA PHE A 779 4.07 -21.37 108.83
C PHE A 779 4.21 -20.93 110.30
N LEU A 780 3.10 -20.65 110.98
CA LEU A 780 3.06 -20.47 112.43
C LEU A 780 3.23 -21.82 113.17
N ASP A 781 2.71 -22.92 112.62
CA ASP A 781 2.78 -24.27 113.21
C ASP A 781 4.11 -25.01 112.98
N LYS A 782 4.98 -24.49 112.10
CA LYS A 782 6.32 -25.08 111.78
C LYS A 782 7.51 -24.36 112.41
N ARG A 783 7.28 -23.41 113.32
CA ARG A 783 8.34 -22.73 114.10
C ARG A 783 8.61 -23.38 115.43
#